data_AF-A0A7J7H7C3-F1
#
_entry.id   AF-A0A7J7H7C3-F1
#
_cell.length_a   1.000
_cell.length_b   1.000
_cell.length_c   1.000
_cell.angle_alpha   90.00
_cell.angle_beta   90.00
_cell.angle_gamma   90.00
#
_symmetry.space_group_name_H-M   'P 1'
#
loop_
_entity.id
_entity.type
_entity.pdbx_description
1 polymer ?
#
loop_
_entity_poly.entity_id
_entity_poly.type
_entity_poly.pdbx_seq_one_letter_code
_entity_poly.pdbx_strand_id
1 'polypeptide(L)'
;MEEEGRFESEVAEVQAWWNSERFKLTRRPYSARDVVALRGNLRQSYGSNELAKKLWRTLKTHQANGTASRTFGALDPVQVTMMAKHLDTIYVSGWQCSSTHTSTNEPGPDLADYPYDTVPNKVEHLFFAQQYHDRKQREARMGMTREERARTPYVDYLKPIIADGDTGFGGATATVKLCKLFVERGAAGVHIEDQSSVTKKCGHMAGKVVVAVSEHINRLVAARLQFDIMGVETVLVARTDAVAATLIQTNVDTRDHQFILGCTNPNLKGKSLATLLAEAMAAGKTGPELQSIEDNWLSMAQLKTFSDCVVDGIKNLNESEAEKRRRLNEWMNCSSFGKCLSNEQGREIAERLGLHNLFWDWDLPRTREGFYRFQGSVMAAIVRGWAFAPHADIIWMETASPDMDECTKFAQGVKSMQPEIMLAYNLSPSFNWDASGMNDVQTMDFIPRIAKLGYCWQFITLAGFHADALIVDTFAKDFAKKGMLAYVERIQREERSNGVDTLAHQKWSGANYYDRVLRTVQGGVTEEQFRETWTRTGATDMGDGSVLIAKSRMLPKYRYMDIYIAPSKGAPTSSKVVPDRNRRAASHQKLRRTRGEARDRQSVSEIAASLKHSATQNMASFSRGRLTLFPDLNESTREITGAVALEPQPSASSFAPLKFPMRSVEQKMAVQSDVETNQYTLKSCVETMTAVTNLSHRLQSGTNEVQQLNAQLALLQHMYKDARAEICVLKTENKELKRKATVMFRFGGPPYATVEEQGGVNVLSGLGNTEAAPSRAAQDGGKKKRPAAE
;
A
#
# COMPACT_ATOMS: atom_id res chain seq x y z
N MET A 1 -11.97 -47.76 -4.20
CA MET A 1 -10.74 -48.59 -4.28
C MET A 1 -9.47 -47.76 -4.55
N GLU A 2 -9.02 -47.45 -5.79
CA GLU A 2 -7.77 -46.65 -5.95
C GLU A 2 -7.93 -45.18 -5.54
N GLU A 3 -8.95 -44.50 -6.08
CA GLU A 3 -9.25 -43.09 -5.78
C GLU A 3 -9.39 -42.83 -4.27
N GLU A 4 -10.20 -43.66 -3.63
CA GLU A 4 -10.38 -43.73 -2.18
C GLU A 4 -9.07 -43.99 -1.43
N GLY A 5 -8.22 -44.92 -1.88
CA GLY A 5 -6.90 -45.15 -1.28
C GLY A 5 -5.98 -43.93 -1.33
N ARG A 6 -5.98 -43.19 -2.45
CA ARG A 6 -5.23 -41.92 -2.56
C ARG A 6 -5.81 -40.85 -1.64
N PHE A 7 -7.14 -40.78 -1.55
CA PHE A 7 -7.84 -39.86 -0.67
C PHE A 7 -7.49 -40.10 0.81
N GLU A 8 -7.59 -41.34 1.30
CA GLU A 8 -7.23 -41.68 2.68
C GLU A 8 -5.74 -41.44 2.98
N SER A 9 -4.84 -41.72 2.02
CA SER A 9 -3.42 -41.40 2.14
C SER A 9 -3.19 -39.89 2.31
N GLU A 10 -3.87 -39.06 1.52
CA GLU A 10 -3.73 -37.61 1.61
C GLU A 10 -4.36 -37.04 2.89
N VAL A 11 -5.44 -37.65 3.40
CA VAL A 11 -6.02 -37.31 4.72
C VAL A 11 -5.03 -37.62 5.84
N ALA A 12 -4.32 -38.76 5.78
CA ALA A 12 -3.28 -39.10 6.74
C ALA A 12 -2.07 -38.14 6.66
N GLU A 13 -1.64 -37.75 5.45
CA GLU A 13 -0.58 -36.75 5.24
C GLU A 13 -0.94 -35.38 5.84
N VAL A 14 -2.17 -34.89 5.60
CA VAL A 14 -2.66 -33.63 6.16
C VAL A 14 -2.74 -33.69 7.69
N GLN A 15 -3.23 -34.81 8.25
CA GLN A 15 -3.28 -34.99 9.70
C GLN A 15 -1.88 -35.02 10.33
N ALA A 16 -0.90 -35.66 9.68
CA ALA A 16 0.49 -35.67 10.14
C ALA A 16 1.12 -34.27 10.07
N TRP A 17 0.87 -33.51 8.99
CA TRP A 17 1.32 -32.12 8.85
C TRP A 17 0.72 -31.20 9.93
N TRP A 18 -0.57 -31.34 10.24
CA TRP A 18 -1.24 -30.57 11.28
C TRP A 18 -0.77 -30.90 12.70
N ASN A 19 -0.26 -32.11 12.93
CA ASN A 19 0.33 -32.52 14.21
C ASN A 19 1.75 -31.97 14.43
N SER A 20 2.29 -31.17 13.49
CA SER A 20 3.61 -30.54 13.64
C SER A 20 3.59 -29.30 14.55
N GLU A 21 4.75 -28.97 15.12
CA GLU A 21 4.93 -27.80 16.02
C GLU A 21 4.47 -26.47 15.41
N ARG A 22 4.46 -26.35 14.07
CA ARG A 22 3.94 -25.18 13.33
C ARG A 22 2.49 -24.84 13.72
N PHE A 23 1.67 -25.84 14.03
CA PHE A 23 0.24 -25.69 14.27
C PHE A 23 -0.20 -26.04 15.70
N LYS A 24 0.74 -26.18 16.65
CA LYS A 24 0.48 -26.50 18.06
C LYS A 24 -0.64 -25.64 18.70
N LEU A 25 -0.73 -24.37 18.32
CA LEU A 25 -1.73 -23.42 18.85
C LEU A 25 -2.95 -23.23 17.94
N THR A 26 -2.97 -23.83 16.74
CA THR A 26 -3.99 -23.61 15.70
C THR A 26 -5.15 -24.59 15.84
N ARG A 27 -6.32 -24.07 16.22
CA ARG A 27 -7.58 -24.81 16.29
C ARG A 27 -8.37 -24.69 14.99
N ARG A 28 -8.64 -25.84 14.37
CA ARG A 28 -9.48 -25.97 13.17
C ARG A 28 -10.88 -26.46 13.57
N PRO A 29 -11.98 -25.83 13.11
CA PRO A 29 -13.35 -26.31 13.29
C PRO A 29 -13.78 -27.29 12.19
N TYR A 30 -12.83 -27.79 11.39
CA TYR A 30 -13.01 -28.76 10.30
C TYR A 30 -11.90 -29.81 10.37
N SER A 31 -12.12 -30.96 9.74
CA SER A 31 -11.21 -32.10 9.72
C SER A 31 -10.25 -32.09 8.53
N ALA A 32 -9.21 -32.94 8.57
CA ALA A 32 -8.33 -33.17 7.43
C ALA A 32 -9.11 -33.72 6.22
N ARG A 33 -10.13 -34.56 6.46
CA ARG A 33 -11.03 -35.09 5.43
C ARG A 33 -11.77 -33.98 4.67
N ASP A 34 -12.29 -32.98 5.39
CA ASP A 34 -13.01 -31.85 4.78
C ASP A 34 -12.09 -31.03 3.86
N VAL A 35 -10.82 -30.86 4.25
CA VAL A 35 -9.82 -30.14 3.44
C VAL A 35 -9.43 -30.92 2.19
N VAL A 36 -9.18 -32.23 2.31
CA VAL A 36 -8.81 -33.07 1.16
C VAL A 36 -9.97 -33.22 0.17
N ALA A 37 -11.22 -33.24 0.66
CA ALA A 37 -12.42 -33.20 -0.19
C ALA A 37 -12.59 -31.91 -1.01
N LEU A 38 -11.90 -30.83 -0.62
CA LEU A 38 -11.88 -29.55 -1.36
C LEU A 38 -10.65 -29.39 -2.27
N ARG A 39 -9.76 -30.38 -2.33
CA ARG A 39 -8.60 -30.40 -3.22
C ARG A 39 -8.92 -31.06 -4.57
N GLY A 40 -8.15 -30.68 -5.59
CA GLY A 40 -8.14 -31.38 -6.88
C GLY A 40 -6.94 -32.33 -6.98
N ASN A 41 -6.98 -33.24 -7.96
CA ASN A 41 -5.94 -34.27 -8.17
C ASN A 41 -4.56 -33.71 -8.58
N LEU A 42 -4.47 -32.45 -9.02
CA LEU A 42 -3.20 -31.80 -9.37
C LEU A 42 -2.65 -31.02 -8.18
N ARG A 43 -1.74 -31.64 -7.41
CA ARG A 43 -1.02 -30.95 -6.34
C ARG A 43 -0.11 -29.85 -6.93
N GLN A 44 -0.16 -28.67 -6.34
CA GLN A 44 0.65 -27.52 -6.72
C GLN A 44 1.64 -27.18 -5.60
N SER A 45 2.80 -26.63 -5.97
CA SER A 45 3.79 -26.09 -5.03
C SER A 45 3.91 -24.59 -5.20
N TYR A 46 3.85 -23.83 -4.11
CA TYR A 46 3.87 -22.37 -4.12
C TYR A 46 5.14 -21.83 -3.45
N GLY A 47 5.82 -20.88 -4.11
CA GLY A 47 7.03 -20.26 -3.56
C GLY A 47 6.80 -19.44 -2.28
N SER A 48 5.56 -18.98 -2.08
CA SER A 48 5.05 -18.42 -0.82
C SER A 48 5.23 -19.36 0.38
N ASN A 49 5.09 -20.68 0.21
CA ASN A 49 5.19 -21.64 1.31
C ASN A 49 6.60 -21.68 1.90
N GLU A 50 7.64 -21.61 1.05
CA GLU A 50 9.03 -21.57 1.50
C GLU A 50 9.36 -20.25 2.21
N LEU A 51 8.76 -19.13 1.77
CA LEU A 51 8.84 -17.87 2.49
C LEU A 51 8.02 -17.87 3.80
N ALA A 52 6.88 -18.57 3.87
CA ALA A 52 6.09 -18.72 5.09
C ALA A 52 6.84 -19.54 6.14
N LYS A 53 7.46 -20.66 5.76
CA LYS A 53 8.37 -21.46 6.61
C LYS A 53 9.60 -20.67 7.05
N LYS A 54 10.12 -19.76 6.21
CA LYS A 54 11.18 -18.82 6.58
C LYS A 54 10.68 -17.80 7.61
N LEU A 55 9.53 -17.17 7.36
CA LEU A 55 8.90 -16.20 8.25
C LEU A 55 8.62 -16.78 9.63
N TRP A 56 7.99 -17.95 9.71
CA TRP A 56 7.69 -18.62 10.98
C TRP A 56 8.96 -18.84 11.81
N ARG A 57 10.03 -19.35 11.20
CA ARG A 57 11.34 -19.52 11.88
C ARG A 57 11.91 -18.19 12.35
N THR A 58 11.96 -17.16 11.49
CA THR A 58 12.41 -15.81 11.84
C THR A 58 11.66 -15.26 13.05
N LEU A 59 10.33 -15.31 13.05
CA LEU A 59 9.50 -14.76 14.13
C LEU A 59 9.62 -15.57 15.43
N LYS A 60 9.70 -16.91 15.35
CA LYS A 60 9.96 -17.75 16.54
C LYS A 60 11.34 -17.51 17.13
N THR A 61 12.38 -17.28 16.31
CA THR A 61 13.71 -16.86 16.80
C THR A 61 13.64 -15.50 17.50
N HIS A 62 12.91 -14.53 16.93
CA HIS A 62 12.72 -13.23 17.58
C HIS A 62 11.96 -13.33 18.91
N GLN A 63 10.87 -14.10 18.95
CA GLN A 63 10.09 -14.37 20.16
C GLN A 63 10.96 -15.00 21.27
N ALA A 64 11.73 -16.04 20.94
CA ALA A 64 12.62 -16.73 21.89
C ALA A 64 13.73 -15.82 22.44
N ASN A 65 14.23 -14.89 21.62
CA ASN A 65 15.30 -13.96 22.00
C ASN A 65 14.78 -12.66 22.67
N GLY A 66 13.47 -12.46 22.81
CA GLY A 66 12.89 -11.19 23.29
C GLY A 66 13.20 -9.99 22.37
N THR A 67 13.30 -10.25 21.06
CA THR A 67 13.61 -9.27 20.01
C THR A 67 12.48 -9.24 18.97
N ALA A 68 12.62 -8.41 17.93
CA ALA A 68 11.61 -8.29 16.88
C ALA A 68 12.24 -8.19 15.50
N SER A 69 11.60 -8.83 14.51
CA SER A 69 11.75 -8.48 13.10
C SER A 69 11.13 -7.10 12.90
N ARG A 70 11.84 -6.24 12.16
CA ARG A 70 11.47 -4.84 11.95
C ARG A 70 11.39 -4.59 10.46
N THR A 71 10.33 -3.91 10.01
CA THR A 71 10.19 -3.55 8.59
C THR A 71 9.36 -2.28 8.39
N PHE A 72 9.05 -1.94 7.14
CA PHE A 72 8.11 -0.89 6.79
C PHE A 72 7.40 -1.20 5.46
N GLY A 73 6.34 -0.47 5.15
CA GLY A 73 5.59 -0.62 3.91
C GLY A 73 6.40 -0.23 2.67
N ALA A 74 6.67 -1.21 1.80
CA ALA A 74 7.45 -1.03 0.57
C ALA A 74 6.56 -0.66 -0.63
N LEU A 75 6.89 0.43 -1.33
CA LEU A 75 6.15 0.83 -2.53
C LEU A 75 6.49 0.00 -3.77
N ASP A 76 7.77 -0.33 -3.98
CA ASP A 76 8.27 -0.77 -5.29
C ASP A 76 9.51 -1.70 -5.22
N PRO A 77 9.95 -2.28 -6.37
CA PRO A 77 11.16 -3.09 -6.49
C PRO A 77 12.49 -2.42 -6.10
N VAL A 78 12.64 -1.10 -6.24
CA VAL A 78 13.84 -0.38 -5.78
C VAL A 78 13.87 -0.39 -4.26
N GLN A 79 12.76 -0.03 -3.61
CA GLN A 79 12.65 -0.06 -2.16
C GLN A 79 12.89 -1.48 -1.61
N VAL A 80 12.24 -2.51 -2.14
CA VAL A 80 12.39 -3.89 -1.64
C VAL A 80 13.84 -4.40 -1.74
N THR A 81 14.58 -4.00 -2.78
CA THR A 81 15.98 -4.41 -2.98
C THR A 81 16.97 -3.62 -2.13
N MET A 82 16.63 -2.39 -1.72
CA MET A 82 17.38 -1.66 -0.68
C MET A 82 17.10 -2.26 0.71
N MET A 83 15.82 -2.47 1.03
CA MET A 83 15.38 -3.02 2.32
C MET A 83 16.00 -4.39 2.63
N ALA A 84 16.10 -5.28 1.64
CA ALA A 84 16.63 -6.63 1.81
C ALA A 84 18.09 -6.71 2.32
N LYS A 85 18.84 -5.60 2.25
CA LYS A 85 20.21 -5.48 2.80
C LYS A 85 20.23 -5.30 4.32
N HIS A 86 19.13 -4.84 4.92
CA HIS A 86 19.07 -4.36 6.31
C HIS A 86 17.92 -4.94 7.13
N LEU A 87 16.81 -5.31 6.48
CA LEU A 87 15.57 -5.78 7.09
C LEU A 87 15.33 -7.24 6.71
N ASP A 88 14.71 -8.02 7.58
CA ASP A 88 14.53 -9.47 7.42
C ASP A 88 13.14 -9.88 6.93
N THR A 89 12.16 -8.97 7.00
CA THR A 89 10.82 -9.10 6.43
C THR A 89 10.46 -7.86 5.60
N ILE A 90 9.41 -7.94 4.78
CA ILE A 90 8.83 -6.84 4.00
C ILE A 90 7.35 -6.72 4.36
N TYR A 91 6.85 -5.48 4.51
CA TYR A 91 5.42 -5.22 4.64
C TYR A 91 4.85 -4.65 3.35
N VAL A 92 3.63 -5.06 3.00
CA VAL A 92 2.81 -4.49 1.93
C VAL A 92 1.52 -3.95 2.54
N SER A 93 1.33 -2.63 2.49
CA SER A 93 0.21 -1.93 3.13
C SER A 93 -0.97 -1.71 2.18
N GLY A 94 -2.20 -1.94 2.68
CA GLY A 94 -3.45 -1.62 1.98
C GLY A 94 -3.56 -0.11 1.72
N TRP A 95 -3.31 0.71 2.75
CA TRP A 95 -3.23 2.19 2.64
C TRP A 95 -2.32 2.64 1.49
N GLN A 96 -1.08 2.12 1.42
CA GLN A 96 -0.15 2.47 0.33
C GLN A 96 -0.67 2.04 -1.03
N CYS A 97 -1.29 0.86 -1.12
CA CYS A 97 -1.88 0.39 -2.37
C CYS A 97 -3.08 1.25 -2.79
N SER A 98 -3.93 1.69 -1.86
CA SER A 98 -5.04 2.61 -2.14
C SER A 98 -4.56 3.91 -2.79
N SER A 99 -3.47 4.49 -2.29
CA SER A 99 -2.95 5.76 -2.80
C SER A 99 -2.01 5.65 -4.02
N THR A 100 -1.48 4.45 -4.34
CA THR A 100 -0.39 4.31 -5.34
C THR A 100 -0.49 3.12 -6.31
N HIS A 101 -1.41 2.17 -6.09
CA HIS A 101 -1.35 0.88 -6.79
C HIS A 101 -2.69 0.12 -6.87
N THR A 102 -3.82 0.81 -7.00
CA THR A 102 -5.11 0.16 -7.24
C THR A 102 -5.14 -0.48 -8.63
N SER A 103 -5.75 -1.65 -8.77
CA SER A 103 -5.82 -2.36 -10.07
C SER A 103 -6.66 -1.62 -11.14
N THR A 104 -7.48 -0.65 -10.73
CA THR A 104 -8.22 0.29 -11.58
C THR A 104 -7.44 1.57 -11.93
N ASN A 105 -6.32 1.85 -11.26
CA ASN A 105 -5.57 3.12 -11.30
C ASN A 105 -6.32 4.35 -10.75
N GLU A 106 -7.46 4.17 -10.08
CA GLU A 106 -8.12 5.25 -9.31
C GLU A 106 -7.53 5.24 -7.89
N PRO A 107 -6.78 6.28 -7.47
CA PRO A 107 -6.21 6.33 -6.13
C PRO A 107 -7.24 6.82 -5.11
N GLY A 108 -7.13 6.36 -3.86
CA GLY A 108 -8.07 6.72 -2.81
C GLY A 108 -7.48 6.79 -1.40
N PRO A 109 -8.27 7.28 -0.43
CA PRO A 109 -8.00 7.08 0.98
C PRO A 109 -8.08 5.59 1.35
N ASP A 110 -7.65 5.24 2.56
CA ASP A 110 -7.62 3.86 3.04
C ASP A 110 -8.99 3.37 3.51
N LEU A 111 -9.83 2.98 2.55
CA LEU A 111 -11.21 2.51 2.74
C LEU A 111 -11.45 1.05 2.30
N ALA A 112 -10.46 0.38 1.70
CA ALA A 112 -10.61 -0.96 1.11
C ALA A 112 -11.78 -1.07 0.10
N ASP A 113 -11.98 -0.01 -0.68
CA ASP A 113 -12.96 0.11 -1.77
C ASP A 113 -12.35 -0.18 -3.16
N TYR A 114 -11.03 -0.25 -3.25
CA TYR A 114 -10.31 -0.79 -4.41
C TYR A 114 -10.61 -2.29 -4.63
N PRO A 115 -10.47 -2.82 -5.86
CA PRO A 115 -10.69 -4.25 -6.10
C PRO A 115 -9.69 -5.11 -5.30
N TYR A 116 -10.19 -6.21 -4.73
CA TYR A 116 -9.45 -7.03 -3.74
C TYR A 116 -8.17 -7.70 -4.27
N ASP A 117 -7.92 -7.69 -5.58
CA ASP A 117 -6.68 -8.17 -6.18
C ASP A 117 -5.52 -7.15 -6.10
N THR A 118 -5.82 -5.89 -5.76
CA THR A 118 -4.88 -4.77 -5.60
C THR A 118 -3.66 -5.13 -4.74
N VAL A 119 -3.88 -5.58 -3.49
CA VAL A 119 -2.76 -5.92 -2.58
C VAL A 119 -2.06 -7.22 -2.99
N PRO A 120 -2.74 -8.32 -3.36
CA PRO A 120 -2.10 -9.50 -3.96
C PRO A 120 -1.21 -9.17 -5.18
N ASN A 121 -1.65 -8.30 -6.09
CA ASN A 121 -0.87 -7.90 -7.26
C ASN A 121 0.39 -7.10 -6.85
N LYS A 122 0.32 -6.26 -5.81
CA LYS A 122 1.51 -5.62 -5.21
C LYS A 122 2.47 -6.67 -4.63
N VAL A 123 1.98 -7.70 -3.95
CA VAL A 123 2.82 -8.79 -3.43
C VAL A 123 3.59 -9.49 -4.55
N GLU A 124 2.93 -9.84 -5.67
CA GLU A 124 3.60 -10.44 -6.83
C GLU A 124 4.67 -9.53 -7.44
N HIS A 125 4.35 -8.25 -7.61
CA HIS A 125 5.28 -7.25 -8.13
C HIS A 125 6.59 -7.21 -7.31
N LEU A 126 6.49 -7.20 -5.97
CA LEU A 126 7.67 -7.23 -5.10
C LEU A 126 8.34 -8.62 -5.06
N PHE A 127 7.57 -9.70 -5.03
CA PHE A 127 8.08 -11.08 -4.96
C PHE A 127 8.87 -11.47 -6.21
N PHE A 128 8.39 -11.14 -7.40
CA PHE A 128 9.11 -11.39 -8.65
C PHE A 128 10.38 -10.54 -8.76
N ALA A 129 10.39 -9.31 -8.23
CA ALA A 129 11.60 -8.51 -8.12
C ALA A 129 12.64 -9.16 -7.18
N GLN A 130 12.23 -9.66 -6.00
CA GLN A 130 13.11 -10.40 -5.10
C GLN A 130 13.71 -11.64 -5.79
N GLN A 131 12.89 -12.44 -6.46
CA GLN A 131 13.35 -13.62 -7.21
C GLN A 131 14.31 -13.26 -8.35
N TYR A 132 14.06 -12.17 -9.07
CA TYR A 132 14.95 -11.71 -10.14
C TYR A 132 16.31 -11.27 -9.60
N HIS A 133 16.32 -10.50 -8.50
CA HIS A 133 17.55 -10.03 -7.87
C HIS A 133 18.35 -11.17 -7.23
N ASP A 134 17.69 -12.20 -6.70
CA ASP A 134 18.35 -13.44 -6.28
C ASP A 134 19.04 -14.16 -7.44
N ARG A 135 18.33 -14.40 -8.57
CA ARG A 135 18.93 -15.03 -9.77
C ARG A 135 20.14 -14.25 -10.30
N LYS A 136 20.01 -12.93 -10.40
CA LYS A 136 21.06 -12.00 -10.83
C LYS A 136 22.28 -12.07 -9.89
N GLN A 137 22.06 -12.04 -8.57
CA GLN A 137 23.14 -12.17 -7.60
C GLN A 137 23.80 -13.56 -7.66
N ARG A 138 23.02 -14.62 -7.81
CA ARG A 138 23.53 -16.00 -7.91
C ARG A 138 24.44 -16.16 -9.12
N GLU A 139 24.03 -15.69 -10.30
CA GLU A 139 24.84 -15.69 -11.51
C GLU A 139 26.16 -14.94 -11.28
N ALA A 140 26.09 -13.67 -10.88
CA ALA A 140 27.27 -12.83 -10.68
C ALA A 140 28.25 -13.43 -9.65
N ARG A 141 27.74 -14.02 -8.57
CA ARG A 141 28.55 -14.70 -7.55
C ARG A 141 29.11 -16.03 -8.03
N MET A 142 28.45 -16.78 -8.90
CA MET A 142 28.99 -18.03 -9.46
C MET A 142 30.06 -17.76 -10.53
N GLY A 143 30.05 -16.60 -11.18
CA GLY A 143 31.16 -16.13 -12.03
C GLY A 143 32.44 -15.72 -11.28
N MET A 144 32.35 -15.44 -9.97
CA MET A 144 33.49 -15.04 -9.12
C MET A 144 34.34 -16.23 -8.63
N THR A 145 35.59 -15.95 -8.25
CA THR A 145 36.43 -16.85 -7.44
C THR A 145 35.86 -17.03 -6.02
N ARG A 146 36.39 -17.99 -5.25
CA ARG A 146 35.95 -18.21 -3.85
C ARG A 146 36.35 -17.02 -2.97
N GLU A 147 37.51 -16.45 -3.24
CA GLU A 147 38.15 -15.35 -2.52
C GLU A 147 37.44 -14.01 -2.79
N GLU A 148 36.92 -13.82 -4.01
CA GLU A 148 36.03 -12.69 -4.33
C GLU A 148 34.64 -12.86 -3.71
N ARG A 149 34.04 -14.07 -3.76
CA ARG A 149 32.76 -14.34 -3.07
C ARG A 149 32.84 -14.09 -1.56
N ALA A 150 33.97 -14.40 -0.93
CA ALA A 150 34.18 -14.17 0.50
C ALA A 150 34.29 -12.67 0.87
N ARG A 151 34.79 -11.84 -0.06
CA ARG A 151 34.92 -10.37 0.11
C ARG A 151 33.69 -9.59 -0.36
N THR A 152 32.87 -10.19 -1.22
CA THR A 152 31.64 -9.59 -1.74
C THR A 152 30.48 -9.91 -0.79
N PRO A 153 29.75 -8.92 -0.24
CA PRO A 153 28.56 -9.18 0.58
C PRO A 153 27.52 -10.06 -0.14
N TYR A 154 26.81 -10.89 0.64
CA TYR A 154 25.66 -11.65 0.17
C TYR A 154 24.38 -10.95 0.65
N VAL A 155 23.54 -10.50 -0.28
CA VAL A 155 22.19 -9.99 0.06
C VAL A 155 21.20 -11.13 -0.07
N ASP A 156 20.39 -11.35 0.96
CA ASP A 156 19.30 -12.32 0.95
C ASP A 156 18.04 -11.65 0.40
N TYR A 157 17.87 -11.57 -0.92
CA TYR A 157 16.75 -10.84 -1.52
C TYR A 157 15.37 -11.47 -1.22
N LEU A 158 15.31 -12.76 -0.91
CA LEU A 158 14.07 -13.52 -0.67
C LEU A 158 13.50 -13.25 0.74
N LYS A 159 13.18 -11.99 1.04
CA LYS A 159 12.61 -11.56 2.33
C LYS A 159 11.13 -11.88 2.41
N PRO A 160 10.65 -12.64 3.41
CA PRO A 160 9.23 -12.94 3.53
C PRO A 160 8.35 -11.69 3.57
N ILE A 161 7.30 -11.69 2.75
CA ILE A 161 6.34 -10.59 2.64
C ILE A 161 5.14 -10.89 3.55
N ILE A 162 4.78 -9.95 4.43
CA ILE A 162 3.48 -9.93 5.10
C ILE A 162 2.62 -8.85 4.44
N ALA A 163 1.40 -9.21 4.06
CA ALA A 163 0.51 -8.36 3.28
C ALA A 163 -0.80 -8.04 4.00
N ASP A 164 -1.38 -6.92 3.62
CA ASP A 164 -2.65 -6.39 4.11
C ASP A 164 -3.85 -7.06 3.42
N GLY A 165 -4.61 -7.87 4.15
CA GLY A 165 -5.86 -8.47 3.69
C GLY A 165 -7.10 -7.62 4.01
N ASP A 166 -6.91 -6.41 4.54
CA ASP A 166 -7.98 -5.52 5.03
C ASP A 166 -8.97 -6.32 5.91
N THR A 167 -10.27 -6.21 5.64
CA THR A 167 -11.32 -6.94 6.34
C THR A 167 -11.66 -8.29 5.69
N GLY A 168 -10.91 -8.73 4.68
CA GLY A 168 -11.21 -9.93 3.88
C GLY A 168 -12.16 -9.69 2.70
N PHE A 169 -12.44 -8.43 2.34
CA PHE A 169 -13.24 -7.99 1.19
C PHE A 169 -14.66 -8.61 1.07
N GLY A 170 -15.30 -8.90 2.21
CA GLY A 170 -16.66 -9.39 2.27
C GLY A 170 -16.83 -10.58 3.22
N GLY A 171 -17.74 -11.49 2.87
CA GLY A 171 -17.96 -12.73 3.61
C GLY A 171 -16.87 -13.79 3.40
N ALA A 172 -16.99 -14.91 4.10
CA ALA A 172 -15.97 -15.98 4.12
C ALA A 172 -15.50 -16.46 2.73
N THR A 173 -16.37 -16.52 1.72
CA THR A 173 -16.01 -16.93 0.35
C THR A 173 -15.15 -15.91 -0.39
N ALA A 174 -15.28 -14.61 -0.08
CA ALA A 174 -14.38 -13.57 -0.56
C ALA A 174 -13.02 -13.70 0.12
N THR A 175 -13.00 -13.92 1.44
CA THR A 175 -11.76 -14.17 2.21
C THR A 175 -11.00 -15.38 1.68
N VAL A 176 -11.68 -16.50 1.37
CA VAL A 176 -11.09 -17.68 0.71
C VAL A 176 -10.41 -17.31 -0.61
N LYS A 177 -11.09 -16.57 -1.49
CA LYS A 177 -10.52 -16.16 -2.79
C LYS A 177 -9.33 -15.19 -2.64
N LEU A 178 -9.41 -14.25 -1.70
CA LEU A 178 -8.34 -13.32 -1.39
C LEU A 178 -7.09 -14.04 -0.86
N CYS A 179 -7.26 -14.95 0.10
CA CYS A 179 -6.17 -15.75 0.65
C CYS A 179 -5.54 -16.67 -0.41
N LYS A 180 -6.32 -17.20 -1.35
CA LYS A 180 -5.81 -17.94 -2.52
C LYS A 180 -4.87 -17.07 -3.36
N LEU A 181 -5.31 -15.86 -3.73
CA LEU A 181 -4.46 -14.93 -4.48
C LEU A 181 -3.18 -14.60 -3.71
N PHE A 182 -3.24 -14.28 -2.42
CA PHE A 182 -2.03 -14.00 -1.64
C PHE A 182 -0.99 -15.14 -1.69
N VAL A 183 -1.44 -16.39 -1.57
CA VAL A 183 -0.55 -17.56 -1.68
C VAL A 183 0.02 -17.72 -3.08
N GLU A 184 -0.79 -17.55 -4.13
CA GLU A 184 -0.34 -17.63 -5.54
C GLU A 184 0.68 -16.53 -5.88
N ARG A 185 0.47 -15.32 -5.35
CA ARG A 185 1.28 -14.12 -5.62
C ARG A 185 2.55 -14.01 -4.76
N GLY A 186 2.75 -14.87 -3.76
CA GLY A 186 4.02 -14.97 -3.01
C GLY A 186 4.00 -14.53 -1.53
N ALA A 187 2.83 -14.26 -0.94
CA ALA A 187 2.73 -13.81 0.44
C ALA A 187 3.16 -14.91 1.43
N ALA A 188 4.07 -14.56 2.35
CA ALA A 188 4.49 -15.44 3.45
C ALA A 188 3.56 -15.34 4.67
N GLY A 189 2.92 -14.18 4.83
CA GLY A 189 1.85 -13.97 5.80
C GLY A 189 0.82 -12.96 5.31
N VAL A 190 -0.36 -12.99 5.92
CA VAL A 190 -1.48 -12.09 5.65
C VAL A 190 -2.05 -11.64 6.99
N HIS A 191 -2.38 -10.36 7.12
CA HIS A 191 -3.19 -9.87 8.24
C HIS A 191 -4.61 -9.55 7.79
N ILE A 192 -5.58 -9.77 8.69
CA ILE A 192 -7.01 -9.46 8.47
C ILE A 192 -7.52 -8.78 9.72
N GLU A 193 -8.38 -7.77 9.58
CA GLU A 193 -8.93 -6.97 10.69
C GLU A 193 -10.42 -7.19 10.98
N ASP A 194 -10.82 -6.83 12.20
CA ASP A 194 -12.19 -6.99 12.72
C ASP A 194 -13.12 -5.80 12.46
N GLN A 195 -12.75 -4.90 11.54
CA GLN A 195 -13.66 -3.88 11.00
C GLN A 195 -14.67 -4.47 10.01
N SER A 196 -15.78 -3.76 9.79
CA SER A 196 -16.73 -4.07 8.72
C SER A 196 -16.16 -3.76 7.34
N SER A 197 -16.34 -4.65 6.37
CA SER A 197 -15.99 -4.39 4.95
C SER A 197 -16.85 -3.31 4.30
N VAL A 198 -18.01 -2.96 4.88
CA VAL A 198 -18.89 -1.90 4.35
C VAL A 198 -18.42 -0.51 4.76
N THR A 199 -17.66 -0.40 5.86
CA THR A 199 -17.29 0.88 6.47
C THR A 199 -15.84 0.89 6.96
N LYS A 200 -14.95 0.16 6.27
CA LYS A 200 -13.52 0.10 6.61
C LYS A 200 -12.92 1.50 6.55
N LYS A 201 -12.04 1.79 7.49
CA LYS A 201 -11.29 3.04 7.58
C LYS A 201 -9.87 2.74 8.05
N CYS A 202 -8.92 3.63 7.79
CA CYS A 202 -7.63 3.59 8.47
C CYS A 202 -7.82 3.56 9.99
N GLY A 203 -7.00 2.78 10.69
CA GLY A 203 -7.09 2.54 12.14
C GLY A 203 -7.03 3.79 13.02
N HIS A 204 -6.60 4.92 12.48
CA HIS A 204 -6.45 6.22 13.16
C HIS A 204 -7.63 7.18 12.88
N MET A 205 -8.60 6.78 12.05
CA MET A 205 -9.79 7.56 11.77
C MET A 205 -10.88 7.32 12.82
N ALA A 206 -11.70 8.34 13.08
CA ALA A 206 -12.90 8.21 13.92
C ALA A 206 -14.01 7.41 13.21
N GLY A 207 -14.98 6.91 14.00
CA GLY A 207 -16.16 6.21 13.47
C GLY A 207 -15.85 4.80 12.93
N LYS A 208 -14.85 4.10 13.49
CA LYS A 208 -14.59 2.69 13.17
C LYS A 208 -15.74 1.81 13.67
N VAL A 209 -16.21 0.92 12.79
CA VAL A 209 -17.28 -0.05 13.05
C VAL A 209 -16.65 -1.44 13.06
N VAL A 210 -16.63 -2.09 14.22
CA VAL A 210 -16.19 -3.49 14.32
C VAL A 210 -17.31 -4.47 14.00
N VAL A 211 -16.95 -5.68 13.59
CA VAL A 211 -17.88 -6.81 13.43
C VAL A 211 -17.97 -7.62 14.72
N ALA A 212 -18.97 -8.50 14.79
CA ALA A 212 -19.10 -9.46 15.88
C ALA A 212 -17.85 -10.37 15.97
N VAL A 213 -17.44 -10.75 17.20
CA VAL A 213 -16.28 -11.64 17.41
C VAL A 213 -16.35 -12.91 16.55
N SER A 214 -17.52 -13.54 16.48
CA SER A 214 -17.79 -14.73 15.63
C SER A 214 -17.58 -14.49 14.13
N GLU A 215 -17.91 -13.31 13.61
CA GLU A 215 -17.70 -13.00 12.19
C GLU A 215 -16.21 -12.91 11.85
N HIS A 216 -15.41 -12.24 12.70
CA HIS A 216 -13.97 -12.18 12.48
C HIS A 216 -13.31 -13.55 12.66
N ILE A 217 -13.76 -14.38 13.62
CA ILE A 217 -13.33 -15.79 13.72
C ILE A 217 -13.62 -16.53 12.41
N ASN A 218 -14.80 -16.36 11.80
CA ASN A 218 -15.13 -17.01 10.54
C ASN A 218 -14.20 -16.57 9.40
N ARG A 219 -13.75 -15.30 9.36
CA ARG A 219 -12.73 -14.82 8.40
C ARG A 219 -11.37 -15.50 8.63
N LEU A 220 -10.91 -15.60 9.87
CA LEU A 220 -9.65 -16.28 10.23
C LEU A 220 -9.68 -17.78 9.89
N VAL A 221 -10.80 -18.45 10.19
CA VAL A 221 -11.06 -19.85 9.85
C VAL A 221 -11.10 -20.05 8.33
N ALA A 222 -11.74 -19.14 7.58
CA ALA A 222 -11.78 -19.18 6.11
C ALA A 222 -10.39 -18.99 5.48
N ALA A 223 -9.58 -18.08 6.02
CA ALA A 223 -8.19 -17.88 5.62
C ALA A 223 -7.35 -19.15 5.87
N ARG A 224 -7.41 -19.72 7.08
CA ARG A 224 -6.70 -20.96 7.41
C ARG A 224 -7.17 -22.14 6.55
N LEU A 225 -8.47 -22.26 6.28
CA LEU A 225 -9.04 -23.29 5.41
C LEU A 225 -8.42 -23.22 4.01
N GLN A 226 -8.32 -22.03 3.41
CA GLN A 226 -7.69 -21.89 2.11
C GLN A 226 -6.19 -22.22 2.14
N PHE A 227 -5.47 -21.85 3.20
CA PHE A 227 -4.06 -22.20 3.36
C PHE A 227 -3.88 -23.72 3.52
N ASP A 228 -4.77 -24.39 4.25
CA ASP A 228 -4.77 -25.86 4.38
C ASP A 228 -5.10 -26.55 3.06
N ILE A 229 -6.10 -26.08 2.29
CA ILE A 229 -6.43 -26.59 0.94
C ILE A 229 -5.21 -26.48 0.02
N MET A 230 -4.47 -25.37 0.07
CA MET A 230 -3.27 -25.16 -0.73
C MET A 230 -2.01 -25.84 -0.18
N GLY A 231 -2.05 -26.43 1.02
CA GLY A 231 -0.91 -27.11 1.65
C GLY A 231 0.22 -26.15 2.05
N VAL A 232 -0.12 -24.93 2.50
CA VAL A 232 0.86 -23.88 2.82
C VAL A 232 0.80 -23.43 4.29
N GLU A 233 1.97 -23.08 4.82
CA GLU A 233 2.15 -22.68 6.22
C GLU A 233 2.01 -21.17 6.46
N THR A 234 1.35 -20.46 5.54
CA THR A 234 1.16 -18.99 5.55
C THR A 234 0.77 -18.48 6.94
N VAL A 235 1.51 -17.45 7.40
CA VAL A 235 1.35 -16.86 8.73
C VAL A 235 0.11 -15.96 8.73
N LEU A 236 -0.85 -16.24 9.60
CA LEU A 236 -2.09 -15.49 9.72
C LEU A 236 -2.05 -14.56 10.93
N VAL A 237 -2.24 -13.26 10.70
CA VAL A 237 -2.28 -12.24 11.76
C VAL A 237 -3.72 -11.76 11.93
N ALA A 238 -4.26 -11.83 13.15
CA ALA A 238 -5.55 -11.23 13.48
C ALA A 238 -5.32 -9.82 14.04
N ARG A 239 -5.85 -8.81 13.34
CA ARG A 239 -5.85 -7.42 13.80
C ARG A 239 -7.18 -7.09 14.46
N THR A 240 -7.13 -6.36 15.58
CA THR A 240 -8.31 -5.75 16.20
C THR A 240 -8.21 -4.24 16.30
N ASP A 241 -9.26 -3.55 15.88
CA ASP A 241 -9.40 -2.09 15.95
C ASP A 241 -10.21 -1.62 17.17
N ALA A 242 -10.58 -2.56 18.04
CA ALA A 242 -11.49 -2.37 19.17
C ALA A 242 -11.03 -1.37 20.25
N VAL A 243 -9.80 -0.84 20.22
CA VAL A 243 -9.35 0.21 21.14
C VAL A 243 -10.06 1.53 20.87
N ALA A 244 -10.14 1.94 19.60
CA ALA A 244 -10.74 3.19 19.16
C ALA A 244 -12.04 3.00 18.35
N ALA A 245 -12.60 1.79 18.38
CA ALA A 245 -13.93 1.52 17.84
C ALA A 245 -15.01 2.21 18.68
N THR A 246 -15.98 2.81 18.00
CA THR A 246 -17.13 3.51 18.64
C THR A 246 -18.47 2.89 18.26
N LEU A 247 -18.45 1.95 17.31
CA LEU A 247 -19.61 1.28 16.75
C LEU A 247 -19.32 -0.21 16.55
N ILE A 248 -20.36 -1.04 16.66
CA ILE A 248 -20.34 -2.46 16.28
C ILE A 248 -21.56 -2.78 15.39
N GLN A 249 -21.37 -3.60 14.36
CA GLN A 249 -22.44 -3.88 13.38
C GLN A 249 -23.66 -4.56 14.00
N THR A 250 -23.47 -5.43 14.98
CA THR A 250 -24.53 -6.25 15.58
C THR A 250 -24.17 -6.65 17.00
N ASN A 251 -25.20 -6.89 17.82
CA ASN A 251 -25.12 -7.36 19.20
C ASN A 251 -25.25 -8.89 19.32
N VAL A 252 -25.14 -9.66 18.22
CA VAL A 252 -25.41 -11.11 18.21
C VAL A 252 -24.44 -11.96 19.05
N ASP A 253 -23.26 -11.44 19.39
CA ASP A 253 -22.20 -12.20 20.06
C ASP A 253 -22.09 -11.81 21.54
N THR A 254 -22.24 -12.80 22.43
CA THR A 254 -22.25 -12.56 23.88
C THR A 254 -20.94 -11.96 24.41
N ARG A 255 -19.82 -12.21 23.70
CA ARG A 255 -18.50 -11.65 24.05
C ARG A 255 -18.42 -10.14 23.85
N ASP A 256 -19.25 -9.59 22.97
CA ASP A 256 -19.33 -8.15 22.69
C ASP A 256 -20.28 -7.40 23.63
N HIS A 257 -21.30 -8.06 24.19
CA HIS A 257 -22.35 -7.42 25.00
C HIS A 257 -21.82 -6.49 26.11
N GLN A 258 -20.74 -6.92 26.78
CA GLN A 258 -20.10 -6.19 27.88
C GLN A 258 -19.48 -4.83 27.46
N PHE A 259 -19.31 -4.60 26.16
CA PHE A 259 -18.79 -3.36 25.58
C PHE A 259 -19.85 -2.56 24.83
N ILE A 260 -21.07 -3.08 24.66
CA ILE A 260 -22.15 -2.35 23.97
C ILE A 260 -22.75 -1.32 24.93
N LEU A 261 -23.00 -0.12 24.41
CA LEU A 261 -23.55 1.00 25.15
C LEU A 261 -25.06 1.11 24.91
N GLY A 262 -25.83 1.15 26.00
CA GLY A 262 -27.28 1.34 25.98
C GLY A 262 -27.72 2.64 26.64
N CYS A 263 -28.88 3.13 26.21
CA CYS A 263 -29.59 4.25 26.80
C CYS A 263 -30.07 3.88 28.21
N THR A 264 -29.76 4.72 29.20
CA THR A 264 -30.18 4.55 30.60
C THR A 264 -31.27 5.52 31.05
N ASN A 265 -31.64 6.49 30.20
CA ASN A 265 -32.72 7.44 30.49
C ASN A 265 -34.11 6.87 30.10
N PRO A 266 -34.98 6.51 31.07
CA PRO A 266 -36.29 5.93 30.77
C PRO A 266 -37.25 6.90 30.05
N ASN A 267 -36.99 8.21 30.07
CA ASN A 267 -37.80 9.20 29.35
C ASN A 267 -37.64 9.12 27.81
N LEU A 268 -36.63 8.37 27.33
CA LEU A 268 -36.41 8.05 25.93
C LEU A 268 -36.96 6.67 25.53
N LYS A 269 -37.64 5.94 26.42
CA LYS A 269 -38.30 4.67 26.08
C LYS A 269 -39.25 4.87 24.89
N GLY A 270 -39.03 4.09 23.83
CA GLY A 270 -39.77 4.19 22.56
C GLY A 270 -39.35 5.34 21.63
N LYS A 271 -38.36 6.17 21.99
CA LYS A 271 -37.88 7.31 21.19
C LYS A 271 -36.49 7.01 20.63
N SER A 272 -36.42 6.11 19.64
CA SER A 272 -35.13 5.72 19.03
C SER A 272 -34.48 6.90 18.28
N LEU A 273 -33.15 6.95 18.31
CA LEU A 273 -32.37 7.96 17.58
C LEU A 273 -32.62 7.86 16.07
N ALA A 274 -32.63 6.65 15.51
CA ALA A 274 -32.84 6.43 14.09
C ALA A 274 -34.22 6.91 13.62
N THR A 275 -35.28 6.67 14.41
CA THR A 275 -36.64 7.19 14.14
C THR A 275 -36.66 8.71 14.17
N LEU A 276 -36.09 9.33 15.22
CA LEU A 276 -36.05 10.79 15.36
C LEU A 276 -35.31 11.47 14.21
N LEU A 277 -34.20 10.90 13.74
CA LEU A 277 -33.45 11.41 12.59
C LEU A 277 -34.21 11.22 11.28
N ALA A 278 -34.93 10.11 11.10
CA ALA A 278 -35.76 9.89 9.92
C ALA A 278 -36.95 10.88 9.85
N GLU A 279 -37.62 11.14 10.97
CA GLU A 279 -38.67 12.16 11.10
C GLU A 279 -38.13 13.57 10.85
N ALA A 280 -36.95 13.90 11.40
CA ALA A 280 -36.29 15.17 11.17
C ALA A 280 -35.96 15.40 9.69
N MET A 281 -35.48 14.37 8.98
CA MET A 281 -35.24 14.44 7.53
C MET A 281 -36.52 14.53 6.71
N ALA A 282 -37.58 13.83 7.10
CA ALA A 282 -38.90 13.96 6.47
C ALA A 282 -39.49 15.38 6.64
N ALA A 283 -39.16 16.04 7.75
CA ALA A 283 -39.45 17.45 8.00
C ALA A 283 -38.48 18.44 7.32
N GLY A 284 -37.56 17.97 6.47
CA GLY A 284 -36.67 18.80 5.66
C GLY A 284 -35.36 19.25 6.33
N LYS A 285 -35.06 18.80 7.56
CA LYS A 285 -33.82 19.16 8.27
C LYS A 285 -32.61 18.47 7.65
N THR A 286 -31.49 19.18 7.54
CA THR A 286 -30.28 18.64 6.89
C THR A 286 -28.98 19.04 7.58
N GLY A 287 -27.90 18.29 7.30
CA GLY A 287 -26.53 18.64 7.72
C GLY A 287 -26.41 18.98 9.21
N PRO A 288 -25.96 20.20 9.58
CA PRO A 288 -25.77 20.60 10.97
C PRO A 288 -27.03 20.46 11.87
N GLU A 289 -28.23 20.61 11.32
CA GLU A 289 -29.47 20.47 12.10
C GLU A 289 -29.69 19.03 12.56
N LEU A 290 -29.40 18.06 11.69
CA LEU A 290 -29.48 16.64 12.02
C LEU A 290 -28.40 16.25 13.03
N GLN A 291 -27.18 16.77 12.87
CA GLN A 291 -26.11 16.56 13.84
C GLN A 291 -26.49 17.08 15.23
N SER A 292 -27.02 18.31 15.30
CA SER A 292 -27.49 18.87 16.58
C SER A 292 -28.61 18.03 17.22
N ILE A 293 -29.51 17.43 16.42
CA ILE A 293 -30.54 16.51 16.94
C ILE A 293 -29.92 15.23 17.50
N GLU A 294 -28.94 14.64 16.81
CA GLU A 294 -28.21 13.48 17.30
C GLU A 294 -27.43 13.79 18.58
N ASP A 295 -26.67 14.87 18.61
CA ASP A 295 -25.85 15.30 19.76
C ASP A 295 -26.75 15.55 21.00
N ASN A 296 -27.87 16.25 20.82
CA ASN A 296 -28.85 16.49 21.87
C ASN A 296 -29.45 15.18 22.39
N TRP A 297 -29.85 14.26 21.49
CA TRP A 297 -30.40 12.96 21.89
C TRP A 297 -29.38 12.11 22.65
N LEU A 298 -28.13 12.05 22.18
CA LEU A 298 -27.03 11.33 22.82
C LEU A 298 -26.71 11.89 24.21
N SER A 299 -26.74 13.22 24.37
CA SER A 299 -26.56 13.87 25.68
C SER A 299 -27.65 13.48 26.69
N MET A 300 -28.90 13.32 26.24
CA MET A 300 -30.01 12.89 27.07
C MET A 300 -30.01 11.38 27.35
N ALA A 301 -29.45 10.55 26.47
CA ALA A 301 -29.52 9.10 26.56
C ALA A 301 -28.66 8.49 27.67
N GLN A 302 -27.65 9.22 28.15
CA GLN A 302 -26.75 8.80 29.24
C GLN A 302 -26.19 7.39 28.99
N LEU A 303 -25.50 7.23 27.85
CA LEU A 303 -25.05 5.92 27.37
C LEU A 303 -24.05 5.28 28.33
N LYS A 304 -24.30 4.01 28.70
CA LYS A 304 -23.46 3.21 29.60
C LYS A 304 -23.45 1.74 29.16
N THR A 305 -22.43 0.98 29.58
CA THR A 305 -22.53 -0.48 29.49
C THR A 305 -23.63 -0.99 30.43
N PHE A 306 -24.13 -2.20 30.20
CA PHE A 306 -25.08 -2.81 31.14
C PHE A 306 -24.45 -2.98 32.54
N SER A 307 -23.15 -3.29 32.60
CA SER A 307 -22.41 -3.45 33.86
C SER A 307 -22.33 -2.16 34.67
N ASP A 308 -22.01 -1.02 34.02
CA ASP A 308 -21.99 0.28 34.70
C ASP A 308 -23.38 0.68 35.20
N CYS A 309 -24.43 0.35 34.43
CA CYS A 309 -25.82 0.59 34.81
C CYS A 309 -26.22 -0.23 36.05
N VAL A 310 -25.82 -1.51 36.14
CA VAL A 310 -26.00 -2.36 37.33
C VAL A 310 -25.21 -1.83 38.52
N VAL A 311 -23.95 -1.46 38.33
CA VAL A 311 -23.08 -0.93 39.39
C VAL A 311 -23.67 0.37 39.98
N ASP A 312 -24.17 1.28 39.15
CA ASP A 312 -24.83 2.50 39.63
C ASP A 312 -26.19 2.21 40.27
N GLY A 313 -26.94 1.24 39.75
CA GLY A 313 -28.16 0.72 40.39
C GLY A 313 -27.91 0.26 41.82
N ILE A 314 -26.87 -0.56 42.05
CA ILE A 314 -26.52 -1.07 43.40
C ILE A 314 -26.11 0.07 44.34
N LYS A 315 -25.32 1.05 43.87
CA LYS A 315 -24.92 2.22 44.68
C LYS A 315 -26.12 3.04 45.16
N ASN A 316 -27.15 3.15 44.33
CA ASN A 316 -28.35 3.96 44.56
C ASN A 316 -29.44 3.24 45.38
N LEU A 317 -29.26 1.96 45.74
CA LEU A 317 -30.18 1.26 46.64
C LEU A 317 -30.25 1.92 48.02
N ASN A 318 -31.44 1.94 48.62
CA ASN A 318 -31.64 2.41 49.99
C ASN A 318 -31.26 1.31 51.01
N GLU A 319 -29.99 0.92 50.97
CA GLU A 319 -29.41 -0.22 51.68
C GLU A 319 -28.15 0.21 52.45
N SER A 320 -27.69 -0.61 53.39
CA SER A 320 -26.44 -0.33 54.11
C SER A 320 -25.21 -0.39 53.19
N GLU A 321 -24.19 0.43 53.46
CA GLU A 321 -22.92 0.40 52.72
C GLU A 321 -22.14 -0.93 52.85
N ALA A 322 -22.48 -1.78 53.83
CA ALA A 322 -21.98 -3.16 53.89
C ALA A 322 -22.67 -4.04 52.82
N GLU A 323 -24.01 -3.94 52.72
CA GLU A 323 -24.81 -4.73 51.79
C GLU A 323 -24.57 -4.29 50.33
N LYS A 324 -24.43 -2.99 50.05
CA LYS A 324 -24.03 -2.50 48.72
C LYS A 324 -22.69 -3.08 48.29
N ARG A 325 -21.68 -3.10 49.18
CA ARG A 325 -20.37 -3.72 48.91
C ARG A 325 -20.49 -5.23 48.68
N ARG A 326 -21.34 -5.93 49.44
CA ARG A 326 -21.62 -7.37 49.22
C ARG A 326 -22.17 -7.60 47.81
N ARG A 327 -23.20 -6.86 47.39
CA ARG A 327 -23.83 -6.96 46.07
C ARG A 327 -22.90 -6.55 44.93
N LEU A 328 -22.09 -5.51 45.11
CA LEU A 328 -21.06 -5.11 44.13
C LEU A 328 -20.00 -6.21 43.95
N ASN A 329 -19.52 -6.82 45.04
CA ASN A 329 -18.56 -7.93 44.96
C ASN A 329 -19.18 -9.17 44.28
N GLU A 330 -20.44 -9.46 44.55
CA GLU A 330 -21.19 -10.54 43.89
C GLU A 330 -21.35 -10.27 42.38
N TRP A 331 -21.75 -9.06 41.99
CA TRP A 331 -21.81 -8.64 40.58
C TRP A 331 -20.45 -8.78 39.89
N MET A 332 -19.39 -8.17 40.43
CA MET A 332 -18.06 -8.15 39.80
C MET A 332 -17.43 -9.55 39.69
N ASN A 333 -17.76 -10.47 40.61
CA ASN A 333 -17.38 -11.87 40.47
C ASN A 333 -18.11 -12.53 39.28
N CYS A 334 -19.41 -12.27 39.10
CA CYS A 334 -20.20 -12.83 38.01
C CYS A 334 -19.91 -12.20 36.63
N SER A 335 -19.65 -10.89 36.56
CA SER A 335 -19.53 -10.10 35.33
C SER A 335 -18.10 -9.87 34.83
N SER A 336 -17.12 -10.65 35.32
CA SER A 336 -15.72 -10.50 34.89
C SER A 336 -15.53 -10.78 33.40
N PHE A 337 -14.66 -10.00 32.73
CA PHE A 337 -14.54 -9.99 31.26
C PHE A 337 -14.30 -11.37 30.63
N GLY A 338 -13.55 -12.25 31.31
CA GLY A 338 -13.28 -13.62 30.84
C GLY A 338 -14.50 -14.54 30.84
N LYS A 339 -15.60 -14.19 31.54
CA LYS A 339 -16.85 -14.97 31.55
C LYS A 339 -17.78 -14.64 30.39
N CYS A 340 -17.61 -13.48 29.74
CA CYS A 340 -18.41 -13.06 28.56
C CYS A 340 -19.92 -13.22 28.78
N LEU A 341 -20.40 -12.70 29.92
CA LEU A 341 -21.78 -12.83 30.40
C LEU A 341 -22.78 -12.26 29.37
N SER A 342 -23.83 -13.03 29.04
CA SER A 342 -24.86 -12.53 28.13
C SER A 342 -25.71 -11.41 28.77
N ASN A 343 -26.37 -10.58 27.96
CA ASN A 343 -27.22 -9.51 28.49
C ASN A 343 -28.43 -10.08 29.27
N GLU A 344 -28.96 -11.21 28.80
CA GLU A 344 -30.05 -11.96 29.45
C GLU A 344 -29.62 -12.45 30.85
N GLN A 345 -28.50 -13.18 30.93
CA GLN A 345 -27.93 -13.64 32.20
C GLN A 345 -27.54 -12.47 33.12
N GLY A 346 -27.06 -11.36 32.54
CA GLY A 346 -26.78 -10.12 33.25
C GLY A 346 -28.04 -9.56 33.93
N ARG A 347 -29.18 -9.54 33.23
CA ARG A 347 -30.47 -9.10 33.77
C ARG A 347 -30.98 -10.02 34.87
N GLU A 348 -30.92 -11.34 34.69
CA GLU A 348 -31.29 -12.32 35.72
C GLU A 348 -30.49 -12.14 37.02
N ILE A 349 -29.18 -11.84 36.90
CA ILE A 349 -28.31 -11.59 38.06
C ILE A 349 -28.62 -10.22 38.67
N ALA A 350 -28.86 -9.18 37.87
CA ALA A 350 -29.25 -7.87 38.37
C ALA A 350 -30.57 -7.90 39.17
N GLU A 351 -31.57 -8.63 38.68
CA GLU A 351 -32.85 -8.85 39.40
C GLU A 351 -32.63 -9.60 40.73
N ARG A 352 -31.78 -10.63 40.74
CA ARG A 352 -31.41 -11.37 41.96
C ARG A 352 -30.67 -10.50 43.00
N LEU A 353 -29.93 -9.50 42.54
CA LEU A 353 -29.30 -8.47 43.38
C LEU A 353 -30.28 -7.36 43.81
N GLY A 354 -31.57 -7.48 43.48
CA GLY A 354 -32.63 -6.55 43.88
C GLY A 354 -32.82 -5.35 42.94
N LEU A 355 -32.21 -5.35 41.74
CA LEU A 355 -32.42 -4.30 40.74
C LEU A 355 -33.61 -4.61 39.83
N HIS A 356 -34.81 -4.62 40.40
CA HIS A 356 -36.04 -4.82 39.64
C HIS A 356 -36.30 -3.67 38.67
N ASN A 357 -36.68 -3.98 37.43
CA ASN A 357 -37.02 -3.02 36.37
C ASN A 357 -35.88 -2.05 35.97
N LEU A 358 -34.61 -2.46 36.05
CA LEU A 358 -33.47 -1.65 35.61
C LEU A 358 -33.58 -1.30 34.11
N PHE A 359 -33.82 -0.02 33.80
CA PHE A 359 -33.96 0.45 32.42
C PHE A 359 -32.59 0.59 31.74
N TRP A 360 -32.38 -0.23 30.71
CA TRP A 360 -31.21 -0.19 29.84
C TRP A 360 -31.59 -0.75 28.46
N ASP A 361 -31.27 -0.01 27.39
CA ASP A 361 -31.68 -0.36 26.02
C ASP A 361 -30.62 0.05 24.99
N TRP A 362 -30.01 -0.95 24.32
CA TRP A 362 -28.99 -0.79 23.27
C TRP A 362 -29.54 -0.56 21.86
N ASP A 363 -30.85 -0.70 21.64
CA ASP A 363 -31.49 -0.56 20.33
C ASP A 363 -31.91 0.89 20.05
N LEU A 364 -32.28 1.63 21.11
CA LEU A 364 -32.57 3.07 21.06
C LEU A 364 -31.41 3.94 20.50
N PRO A 365 -30.14 3.78 20.91
CA PRO A 365 -29.03 4.64 20.46
C PRO A 365 -28.39 4.26 19.11
N ARG A 366 -28.97 3.31 18.37
CA ARG A 366 -28.40 2.85 17.09
C ARG A 366 -28.29 3.98 16.07
N THR A 367 -27.27 3.88 15.21
CA THR A 367 -27.07 4.82 14.10
C THR A 367 -28.13 4.60 13.01
N ARG A 368 -28.16 5.49 12.00
CA ARG A 368 -29.10 5.38 10.87
C ARG A 368 -28.84 4.15 9.99
N GLU A 369 -27.60 3.66 9.99
CA GLU A 369 -27.16 2.43 9.33
C GLU A 369 -27.51 1.17 10.15
N GLY A 370 -28.02 1.35 11.39
CA GLY A 370 -28.39 0.27 12.31
C GLY A 370 -27.28 -0.19 13.25
N PHE A 371 -26.12 0.46 13.28
CA PHE A 371 -25.00 0.06 14.12
C PHE A 371 -25.24 0.37 15.60
N TYR A 372 -24.81 -0.54 16.48
CA TYR A 372 -24.85 -0.36 17.92
C TYR A 372 -23.67 0.51 18.39
N ARG A 373 -23.86 1.26 19.47
CA ARG A 373 -22.78 2.04 20.10
C ARG A 373 -21.86 1.10 20.88
N PHE A 374 -20.55 1.25 20.71
CA PHE A 374 -19.53 0.38 21.27
C PHE A 374 -18.50 1.17 22.08
N GLN A 375 -18.14 0.66 23.25
CA GLN A 375 -17.12 1.25 24.12
C GLN A 375 -15.75 0.64 23.82
N GLY A 376 -15.04 1.25 22.86
CA GLY A 376 -13.68 0.87 22.54
C GLY A 376 -12.74 0.95 23.75
N SER A 377 -11.87 -0.04 23.90
CA SER A 377 -10.87 -0.10 24.97
C SER A 377 -9.80 -1.16 24.72
N VAL A 378 -8.66 -1.06 25.43
CA VAL A 378 -7.66 -2.13 25.49
C VAL A 378 -8.27 -3.45 26.02
N MET A 379 -9.27 -3.39 26.91
CA MET A 379 -9.94 -4.61 27.41
C MET A 379 -10.81 -5.27 26.33
N ALA A 380 -11.50 -4.47 25.50
CA ALA A 380 -12.23 -4.98 24.33
C ALA A 380 -11.28 -5.69 23.35
N ALA A 381 -10.12 -5.07 23.08
CA ALA A 381 -9.07 -5.69 22.28
C ALA A 381 -8.51 -6.98 22.91
N ILE A 382 -8.34 -7.04 24.24
CA ILE A 382 -7.87 -8.26 24.94
C ILE A 382 -8.90 -9.40 24.82
N VAL A 383 -10.20 -9.15 25.06
CA VAL A 383 -11.26 -10.17 24.93
C VAL A 383 -11.32 -10.71 23.49
N ARG A 384 -11.24 -9.81 22.51
CA ARG A 384 -11.14 -10.17 21.09
C ARG A 384 -9.88 -10.98 20.80
N GLY A 385 -8.73 -10.56 21.32
CA GLY A 385 -7.45 -11.29 21.23
C GLY A 385 -7.52 -12.71 21.79
N TRP A 386 -8.17 -12.93 22.95
CA TRP A 386 -8.41 -14.27 23.49
C TRP A 386 -9.26 -15.14 22.55
N ALA A 387 -10.30 -14.55 21.94
CA ALA A 387 -11.18 -15.26 21.03
C ALA A 387 -10.53 -15.56 19.66
N PHE A 388 -9.58 -14.72 19.22
CA PHE A 388 -8.88 -14.87 17.94
C PHE A 388 -7.60 -15.74 18.04
N ALA A 389 -6.96 -15.81 19.21
CA ALA A 389 -5.71 -16.56 19.43
C ALA A 389 -5.72 -18.05 19.03
N PRO A 390 -6.84 -18.81 19.12
CA PRO A 390 -6.89 -20.18 18.60
C PRO A 390 -6.91 -20.27 17.06
N HIS A 391 -7.17 -19.16 16.37
CA HIS A 391 -7.43 -19.13 14.93
C HIS A 391 -6.39 -18.32 14.12
N ALA A 392 -5.46 -17.64 14.80
CA ALA A 392 -4.39 -16.86 14.21
C ALA A 392 -3.02 -17.24 14.80
N ASP A 393 -1.94 -16.96 14.07
CA ASP A 393 -0.56 -17.18 14.51
C ASP A 393 -0.01 -16.00 15.33
N ILE A 394 -0.55 -14.79 15.07
CA ILE A 394 -0.12 -13.52 15.67
C ILE A 394 -1.36 -12.66 15.94
N ILE A 395 -1.38 -11.92 17.06
CA ILE A 395 -2.40 -10.91 17.35
C ILE A 395 -1.80 -9.49 17.28
N TRP A 396 -2.51 -8.56 16.63
CA TRP A 396 -2.18 -7.14 16.55
C TRP A 396 -3.35 -6.31 17.10
N MET A 397 -3.08 -5.44 18.07
CA MET A 397 -3.99 -4.39 18.51
C MET A 397 -3.57 -3.07 17.85
N GLU A 398 -4.45 -2.42 17.10
CA GLU A 398 -4.20 -1.07 16.60
C GLU A 398 -4.34 -0.05 17.75
N THR A 399 -3.37 0.86 17.88
CA THR A 399 -3.34 1.90 18.92
C THR A 399 -3.49 3.30 18.30
N ALA A 400 -3.99 4.26 19.09
CA ALA A 400 -4.11 5.65 18.66
C ALA A 400 -2.83 6.48 18.90
N SER A 401 -1.90 5.95 19.71
CA SER A 401 -0.63 6.57 20.10
C SER A 401 0.43 5.48 20.39
N PRO A 402 1.73 5.84 20.49
CA PRO A 402 2.78 4.91 20.91
C PRO A 402 2.84 4.78 22.44
N ASP A 403 1.74 4.32 23.06
CA ASP A 403 1.60 4.21 24.52
C ASP A 403 2.16 2.87 25.05
N MET A 404 3.19 2.96 25.90
CA MET A 404 3.87 1.80 26.51
C MET A 404 2.99 1.05 27.53
N ASP A 405 2.09 1.73 28.22
CA ASP A 405 1.20 1.12 29.21
C ASP A 405 0.06 0.37 28.52
N GLU A 406 -0.49 0.90 27.42
CA GLU A 406 -1.44 0.16 26.57
C GLU A 406 -0.79 -1.09 25.97
N CYS A 407 0.43 -0.97 25.42
CA CYS A 407 1.20 -2.12 24.93
C CYS A 407 1.41 -3.18 26.02
N THR A 408 1.73 -2.75 27.24
CA THR A 408 1.97 -3.65 28.38
C THR A 408 0.68 -4.34 28.84
N LYS A 409 -0.41 -3.58 29.01
CA LYS A 409 -1.74 -4.09 29.39
C LYS A 409 -2.25 -5.10 28.37
N PHE A 410 -2.16 -4.79 27.07
CA PHE A 410 -2.59 -5.70 26.01
C PHE A 410 -1.78 -6.99 26.00
N ALA A 411 -0.45 -6.90 26.00
CA ALA A 411 0.42 -8.07 25.94
C ALA A 411 0.22 -9.00 27.15
N GLN A 412 0.15 -8.45 28.36
CA GLN A 412 -0.11 -9.22 29.58
C GLN A 412 -1.53 -9.80 29.56
N GLY A 413 -2.52 -9.02 29.16
CA GLY A 413 -3.93 -9.43 29.03
C GLY A 413 -4.09 -10.62 28.10
N VAL A 414 -3.68 -10.51 26.84
CA VAL A 414 -3.82 -11.62 25.88
C VAL A 414 -3.02 -12.85 26.33
N LYS A 415 -1.80 -12.67 26.81
CA LYS A 415 -0.94 -13.78 27.25
C LYS A 415 -1.37 -14.46 28.55
N SER A 416 -2.25 -13.86 29.34
CA SER A 416 -2.84 -14.53 30.52
C SER A 416 -3.64 -15.79 30.16
N MET A 417 -4.20 -15.84 28.95
CA MET A 417 -4.94 -17.00 28.43
C MET A 417 -4.14 -17.82 27.42
N GLN A 418 -3.23 -17.21 26.65
CA GLN A 418 -2.37 -17.89 25.69
C GLN A 418 -0.91 -17.38 25.76
N PRO A 419 -0.08 -17.88 26.69
CA PRO A 419 1.26 -17.33 26.95
C PRO A 419 2.22 -17.36 25.75
N GLU A 420 2.10 -18.39 24.91
CA GLU A 420 2.98 -18.62 23.74
C GLU A 420 2.62 -17.81 22.49
N ILE A 421 1.51 -17.04 22.50
CA ILE A 421 1.08 -16.28 21.33
C ILE A 421 2.11 -15.20 20.94
N MET A 422 2.30 -15.02 19.64
CA MET A 422 3.09 -13.93 19.09
C MET A 422 2.24 -12.67 18.96
N LEU A 423 2.84 -11.50 19.15
CA LEU A 423 2.17 -10.22 18.98
C LEU A 423 2.84 -9.43 17.86
N ALA A 424 2.08 -8.53 17.23
CA ALA A 424 2.60 -7.57 16.27
C ALA A 424 2.19 -6.13 16.60
N TYR A 425 3.02 -5.17 16.20
CA TYR A 425 2.83 -3.76 16.50
C TYR A 425 3.06 -2.85 15.29
N ASN A 426 2.09 -1.96 15.04
CA ASN A 426 2.16 -0.91 14.06
C ASN A 426 2.86 0.32 14.66
N LEU A 427 4.09 0.59 14.23
CA LEU A 427 4.85 1.79 14.54
C LEU A 427 4.31 2.94 13.66
N SER A 428 3.08 3.36 13.90
CA SER A 428 2.32 4.19 12.96
C SER A 428 3.00 5.54 12.68
N PRO A 429 3.16 5.93 11.40
CA PRO A 429 3.59 7.27 11.02
C PRO A 429 2.47 8.32 11.15
N SER A 430 1.24 7.91 11.51
CA SER A 430 0.17 8.85 11.89
C SER A 430 0.37 9.39 13.30
N PHE A 431 1.23 8.77 14.11
CA PHE A 431 1.65 9.33 15.39
C PHE A 431 2.64 10.48 15.16
N ASN A 432 2.45 11.60 15.87
CA ASN A 432 3.51 12.59 16.00
C ASN A 432 4.51 12.09 17.07
N TRP A 433 5.53 11.35 16.62
CA TRP A 433 6.55 10.75 17.49
C TRP A 433 7.33 11.79 18.30
N ASP A 434 7.66 12.95 17.72
CA ASP A 434 8.34 14.05 18.42
C ASP A 434 7.45 14.68 19.51
N ALA A 435 6.14 14.75 19.27
CA ALA A 435 5.16 15.24 20.25
C ALA A 435 4.66 14.16 21.23
N SER A 436 5.17 12.93 21.16
CA SER A 436 4.76 11.84 22.07
C SER A 436 5.26 11.99 23.51
N GLY A 437 6.16 12.96 23.76
CA GLY A 437 6.83 13.15 25.04
C GLY A 437 8.00 12.19 25.31
N MET A 438 8.34 11.31 24.34
CA MET A 438 9.55 10.50 24.38
C MET A 438 10.77 11.30 23.89
N ASN A 439 11.90 11.15 24.57
CA ASN A 439 13.21 11.57 24.05
C ASN A 439 13.84 10.49 23.15
N ASP A 440 14.88 10.85 22.40
CA ASP A 440 15.60 9.98 21.46
C ASP A 440 15.95 8.60 22.02
N VAL A 441 16.38 8.52 23.30
CA VAL A 441 16.73 7.25 23.95
C VAL A 441 15.48 6.42 24.22
N GLN A 442 14.38 7.03 24.65
CA GLN A 442 13.09 6.35 24.83
C GLN A 442 12.52 5.86 23.50
N THR A 443 12.61 6.67 22.43
CA THR A 443 12.16 6.32 21.08
C THR A 443 13.00 5.17 20.49
N MET A 444 14.32 5.21 20.64
CA MET A 444 15.22 4.11 20.27
C MET A 444 14.92 2.82 21.04
N ASP A 445 14.62 2.95 22.34
CA ASP A 445 14.29 1.84 23.23
C ASP A 445 12.87 1.27 23.05
N PHE A 446 11.95 1.99 22.41
CA PHE A 446 10.53 1.61 22.31
C PHE A 446 10.37 0.20 21.73
N ILE A 447 10.94 -0.02 20.54
CA ILE A 447 10.91 -1.30 19.82
C ILE A 447 11.47 -2.47 20.66
N PRO A 448 12.71 -2.41 21.21
CA PRO A 448 13.24 -3.50 22.03
C PRO A 448 12.57 -3.65 23.41
N ARG A 449 11.88 -2.63 23.93
CA ARG A 449 11.05 -2.78 25.15
C ARG A 449 9.79 -3.59 24.86
N ILE A 450 9.00 -3.24 23.84
CA ILE A 450 7.80 -4.01 23.52
C ILE A 450 8.12 -5.40 22.95
N ALA A 451 9.25 -5.57 22.26
CA ALA A 451 9.71 -6.89 21.82
C ALA A 451 9.78 -7.93 22.97
N LYS A 452 10.23 -7.51 24.16
CA LYS A 452 10.29 -8.36 25.36
C LYS A 452 8.92 -8.78 25.91
N LEU A 453 7.86 -8.01 25.61
CA LEU A 453 6.48 -8.37 25.94
C LEU A 453 5.93 -9.45 24.99
N GLY A 454 6.52 -9.62 23.81
CA GLY A 454 6.11 -10.59 22.79
C GLY A 454 5.80 -10.01 21.42
N TYR A 455 5.97 -8.70 21.22
CA TYR A 455 5.79 -8.03 19.93
C TYR A 455 6.98 -8.33 18.99
N CYS A 456 7.02 -9.56 18.45
CA CYS A 456 8.14 -10.11 17.69
C CYS A 456 8.14 -9.71 16.20
N TRP A 457 7.06 -9.09 15.70
CA TRP A 457 7.02 -8.44 14.39
C TRP A 457 6.52 -6.99 14.55
N GLN A 458 7.28 -6.03 14.03
CA GLN A 458 6.96 -4.61 14.15
C GLN A 458 7.22 -3.89 12.83
N PHE A 459 6.33 -2.98 12.44
CA PHE A 459 6.38 -2.36 11.11
C PHE A 459 5.87 -0.92 11.12
N ILE A 460 6.50 -0.05 10.33
CA ILE A 460 5.98 1.30 10.04
C ILE A 460 5.15 1.20 8.75
N THR A 461 3.83 1.39 8.84
CA THR A 461 2.92 1.15 7.70
C THR A 461 3.27 1.95 6.44
N LEU A 462 3.61 3.24 6.57
CA LEU A 462 3.74 4.16 5.42
C LEU A 462 5.16 4.70 5.18
N ALA A 463 6.21 4.15 5.80
CA ALA A 463 7.55 4.78 5.71
C ALA A 463 8.07 4.87 4.27
N GLY A 464 7.83 3.87 3.41
CA GLY A 464 8.21 3.92 2.00
C GLY A 464 7.49 5.01 1.20
N PHE A 465 6.29 5.42 1.63
CA PHE A 465 5.54 6.54 1.05
C PHE A 465 6.09 7.89 1.51
N HIS A 466 6.32 8.06 2.82
CA HIS A 466 6.90 9.31 3.33
C HIS A 466 8.35 9.54 2.88
N ALA A 467 9.16 8.47 2.78
CA ALA A 467 10.53 8.56 2.28
C ALA A 467 10.58 9.00 0.81
N ASP A 468 9.73 8.40 -0.04
CA ASP A 468 9.61 8.76 -1.46
C ASP A 468 9.14 10.21 -1.63
N ALA A 469 8.04 10.60 -0.98
CA ALA A 469 7.53 11.97 -1.03
C ALA A 469 8.57 13.02 -0.58
N LEU A 470 9.32 12.74 0.49
CA LEU A 470 10.35 13.64 1.02
C LEU A 470 11.52 13.81 0.06
N ILE A 471 12.05 12.71 -0.52
CA ILE A 471 13.17 12.83 -1.45
C ILE A 471 12.74 13.49 -2.76
N VAL A 472 11.54 13.17 -3.27
CA VAL A 472 11.01 13.74 -4.51
C VAL A 472 10.77 15.25 -4.39
N ASP A 473 10.07 15.73 -3.34
CA ASP A 473 9.84 17.18 -3.15
C ASP A 473 11.16 17.94 -2.99
N THR A 474 12.02 17.49 -2.07
CA THR A 474 13.25 18.23 -1.75
C THR A 474 14.27 18.19 -2.89
N PHE A 475 14.31 17.11 -3.68
CA PHE A 475 15.11 17.05 -4.90
C PHE A 475 14.52 17.91 -6.02
N ALA A 476 13.22 17.82 -6.31
CA ALA A 476 12.59 18.61 -7.37
C ALA A 476 12.74 20.13 -7.13
N LYS A 477 12.57 20.57 -5.87
CA LYS A 477 12.76 21.95 -5.43
C LYS A 477 14.19 22.47 -5.63
N ASP A 478 15.20 21.63 -5.39
CA ASP A 478 16.60 22.00 -5.62
C ASP A 478 16.99 21.89 -7.11
N PHE A 479 16.45 20.90 -7.83
CA PHE A 479 16.67 20.71 -9.27
C PHE A 479 16.09 21.87 -10.09
N ALA A 480 14.90 22.36 -9.75
CA ALA A 480 14.30 23.53 -10.38
C ALA A 480 15.15 24.81 -10.23
N LYS A 481 16.02 24.88 -9.21
CA LYS A 481 16.89 26.04 -8.91
C LYS A 481 18.34 25.89 -9.38
N LYS A 482 18.89 24.67 -9.27
CA LYS A 482 20.32 24.38 -9.49
C LYS A 482 20.58 23.46 -10.69
N GLY A 483 19.53 22.93 -11.33
CA GLY A 483 19.63 21.93 -12.39
C GLY A 483 20.49 20.73 -11.98
N MET A 484 21.40 20.32 -12.87
CA MET A 484 22.26 19.15 -12.67
C MET A 484 23.13 19.19 -11.41
N LEU A 485 23.42 20.37 -10.84
CA LEU A 485 24.18 20.45 -9.59
C LEU A 485 23.39 19.81 -8.43
N ALA A 486 22.07 19.96 -8.37
CA ALA A 486 21.24 19.30 -7.36
C ALA A 486 21.33 17.76 -7.46
N TYR A 487 21.35 17.22 -8.69
CA TYR A 487 21.46 15.77 -8.90
C TYR A 487 22.84 15.25 -8.50
N VAL A 488 23.90 15.97 -8.86
CA VAL A 488 25.27 15.60 -8.48
C VAL A 488 25.48 15.70 -6.95
N GLU A 489 24.94 16.74 -6.31
CA GLU A 489 25.03 16.94 -4.86
C GLU A 489 24.19 15.93 -4.07
N ARG A 490 22.87 15.92 -4.27
CA ARG A 490 21.93 15.17 -3.40
C ARG A 490 21.77 13.70 -3.75
N ILE A 491 22.00 13.31 -5.01
CA ILE A 491 21.77 11.94 -5.47
C ILE A 491 23.11 11.25 -5.73
N GLN A 492 23.84 11.66 -6.77
CA GLN A 492 24.99 10.87 -7.25
C GLN A 492 26.17 10.82 -6.26
N ARG A 493 26.45 11.91 -5.53
CA ARG A 493 27.47 11.90 -4.46
C ARG A 493 27.01 11.07 -3.27
N GLU A 494 25.77 11.21 -2.83
CA GLU A 494 25.22 10.44 -1.71
C GLU A 494 25.12 8.94 -2.00
N GLU A 495 24.67 8.54 -3.18
CA GLU A 495 24.69 7.13 -3.61
C GLU A 495 26.12 6.55 -3.55
N ARG A 496 27.11 7.34 -3.98
CA ARG A 496 28.53 6.93 -3.96
C ARG A 496 29.07 6.83 -2.53
N SER A 497 28.78 7.81 -1.68
CA SER A 497 29.21 7.84 -0.27
C SER A 497 28.61 6.70 0.55
N ASN A 498 27.35 6.36 0.30
CA ASN A 498 26.61 5.31 1.01
C ASN A 498 26.70 3.92 0.35
N GLY A 499 27.39 3.80 -0.81
CA GLY A 499 27.59 2.52 -1.49
C GLY A 499 26.31 1.93 -2.09
N VAL A 500 25.38 2.77 -2.55
CA VAL A 500 24.11 2.36 -3.15
C VAL A 500 24.36 1.74 -4.53
N ASP A 501 23.78 0.58 -4.78
CA ASP A 501 23.99 -0.25 -5.98
C ASP A 501 23.29 0.30 -7.24
N THR A 502 22.24 1.11 -7.08
CA THR A 502 21.59 1.85 -8.17
C THR A 502 22.51 2.86 -8.86
N LEU A 503 23.60 3.30 -8.22
CA LEU A 503 24.65 4.09 -8.88
C LEU A 503 25.20 3.37 -10.13
N ALA A 504 25.29 2.04 -10.05
CA ALA A 504 25.63 1.16 -11.17
C ALA A 504 24.37 0.56 -11.81
N HIS A 505 23.37 1.40 -12.13
CA HIS A 505 22.03 1.02 -12.55
C HIS A 505 21.94 -0.10 -13.61
N GLN A 506 22.84 -0.17 -14.60
CA GLN A 506 22.86 -1.27 -15.59
C GLN A 506 23.24 -2.64 -14.97
N LYS A 507 24.18 -2.64 -14.02
CA LYS A 507 24.57 -3.83 -13.25
C LYS A 507 23.47 -4.20 -12.25
N TRP A 508 22.83 -3.20 -11.65
CA TRP A 508 21.69 -3.40 -10.75
C TRP A 508 20.46 -3.95 -11.49
N SER A 509 20.12 -3.44 -12.69
CA SER A 509 19.01 -3.93 -13.50
C SER A 509 19.26 -5.32 -14.10
N GLY A 510 20.51 -5.79 -14.09
CA GLY A 510 20.90 -7.14 -14.51
C GLY A 510 21.35 -7.26 -15.97
N ALA A 511 21.91 -6.20 -16.55
CA ALA A 511 22.51 -6.26 -17.90
C ALA A 511 23.48 -7.45 -18.06
N ASN A 512 24.37 -7.66 -17.07
CA ASN A 512 25.33 -8.78 -17.07
C ASN A 512 24.64 -10.16 -17.05
N TYR A 513 23.51 -10.28 -16.34
CA TYR A 513 22.73 -11.52 -16.28
C TYR A 513 22.15 -11.86 -17.66
N TYR A 514 21.60 -10.88 -18.36
CA TYR A 514 21.07 -11.08 -19.71
C TYR A 514 22.16 -11.22 -20.79
N ASP A 515 23.31 -10.56 -20.66
CA ASP A 515 24.50 -10.84 -21.47
C ASP A 515 24.94 -12.30 -21.30
N ARG A 516 24.95 -12.82 -20.06
CA ARG A 516 25.21 -14.24 -19.81
C ARG A 516 24.17 -15.16 -20.42
N VAL A 517 22.88 -14.80 -20.40
CA VAL A 517 21.82 -15.56 -21.09
C VAL A 517 22.06 -15.58 -22.60
N LEU A 518 22.31 -14.43 -23.24
CA LEU A 518 22.57 -14.32 -24.68
C LEU A 518 23.79 -15.15 -25.09
N ARG A 519 24.92 -15.03 -24.39
CA ARG A 519 26.11 -15.85 -24.62
C ARG A 519 25.82 -17.35 -24.48
N THR A 520 25.00 -17.74 -23.52
CA THR A 520 24.65 -19.16 -23.30
C THR A 520 23.79 -19.71 -24.44
N VAL A 521 22.81 -18.94 -24.91
CA VAL A 521 21.93 -19.31 -26.03
C VAL A 521 22.69 -19.34 -27.37
N GLN A 522 23.64 -18.42 -27.57
CA GLN A 522 24.41 -18.26 -28.83
C GLN A 522 25.74 -19.05 -28.85
N GLY A 523 25.88 -20.09 -28.01
CA GLY A 523 27.05 -20.97 -28.04
C GLY A 523 28.38 -20.31 -27.66
N GLY A 524 28.34 -19.20 -26.90
CA GLY A 524 29.50 -18.44 -26.44
C GLY A 524 29.96 -17.31 -27.36
N VAL A 525 29.30 -17.09 -28.50
CA VAL A 525 29.76 -16.11 -29.52
C VAL A 525 28.83 -14.89 -29.58
N THR A 526 29.26 -13.79 -28.96
CA THR A 526 28.69 -12.44 -29.09
C THR A 526 29.82 -11.42 -29.12
N GLU A 527 29.63 -10.28 -29.79
CA GLU A 527 30.53 -9.13 -29.63
C GLU A 527 30.62 -8.71 -28.14
N GLU A 528 31.81 -8.36 -27.65
CA GLU A 528 32.04 -7.87 -26.28
C GLU A 528 31.46 -6.45 -26.08
N GLN A 529 30.13 -6.29 -26.06
CA GLN A 529 29.50 -4.97 -25.98
C GLN A 529 29.57 -4.32 -24.59
N PHE A 530 29.85 -5.08 -23.53
CA PHE A 530 29.93 -4.58 -22.14
C PHE A 530 31.12 -5.16 -21.35
N ARG A 531 32.36 -4.79 -21.71
CA ARG A 531 33.47 -4.79 -20.74
C ARG A 531 33.43 -3.53 -19.89
N GLU A 532 33.67 -3.68 -18.58
CA GLU A 532 33.83 -2.56 -17.64
C GLU A 532 35.13 -1.78 -17.94
N THR A 533 35.13 -0.97 -19.00
CA THR A 533 36.20 0.00 -19.32
C THR A 533 35.61 1.38 -19.63
N TRP A 534 35.40 2.16 -18.57
CA TRP A 534 35.12 3.60 -18.64
C TRP A 534 36.39 4.40 -19.03
N THR A 535 36.99 4.06 -20.15
CA THR A 535 38.15 4.76 -20.74
C THR A 535 37.93 4.90 -22.24
N ARG A 536 37.11 5.88 -22.62
CA ARG A 536 36.97 6.29 -24.02
C ARG A 536 38.13 7.23 -24.36
N THR A 537 39.10 6.77 -25.13
CA THR A 537 40.15 7.61 -25.70
C THR A 537 39.53 8.60 -26.69
N GLY A 538 39.58 9.89 -26.38
CA GLY A 538 38.89 10.92 -27.16
C GLY A 538 38.80 12.28 -26.47
N ALA A 539 39.87 12.72 -25.81
CA ALA A 539 40.03 14.08 -25.31
C ALA A 539 41.44 14.57 -25.72
N THR A 540 41.54 15.09 -26.95
CA THR A 540 42.70 15.82 -27.43
C THR A 540 42.50 17.31 -27.16
N ASP A 541 43.50 17.90 -26.50
CA ASP A 541 43.75 19.33 -26.28
C ASP A 541 42.60 20.22 -25.77
N MET A 542 42.63 20.45 -24.45
CA MET A 542 42.89 21.81 -23.97
C MET A 542 44.05 21.79 -22.98
N GLY A 543 44.85 22.85 -23.01
CA GLY A 543 46.24 22.83 -22.53
C GLY A 543 46.44 22.97 -21.02
N ASP A 544 47.56 22.37 -20.60
CA ASP A 544 48.36 22.59 -19.40
C ASP A 544 47.76 22.28 -18.00
N GLY A 545 48.52 21.51 -17.21
CA GLY A 545 48.61 21.81 -15.78
C GLY A 545 47.87 20.99 -14.72
N SER A 546 47.33 19.78 -14.95
CA SER A 546 47.26 18.71 -13.89
C SER A 546 46.56 17.41 -14.32
N VAL A 547 47.17 16.26 -13.98
CA VAL A 547 46.59 14.93 -14.20
C VAL A 547 46.02 14.36 -12.89
N LEU A 548 44.69 14.36 -12.76
CA LEU A 548 44.00 13.65 -11.67
C LEU A 548 43.55 12.25 -12.14
N ILE A 549 44.38 11.23 -11.84
CA ILE A 549 44.05 9.84 -12.11
C ILE A 549 43.05 9.32 -11.07
N ALA A 550 41.77 9.27 -11.41
CA ALA A 550 40.74 8.62 -10.61
C ALA A 550 40.85 7.07 -10.67
N LYS A 551 41.89 6.49 -10.07
CA LYS A 551 41.98 5.04 -9.81
C LYS A 551 41.10 4.68 -8.62
N SER A 552 40.07 3.88 -8.85
CA SER A 552 39.42 3.12 -7.78
C SER A 552 40.40 2.06 -7.26
N ARG A 553 41.15 2.40 -6.20
CA ARG A 553 41.91 1.43 -5.41
C ARG A 553 41.07 1.06 -4.20
N MET A 554 40.79 -0.25 -4.05
CA MET A 554 40.56 -0.80 -2.71
C MET A 554 41.75 -0.42 -1.82
N LEU A 555 41.50 0.22 -0.68
CA LEU A 555 42.51 0.47 0.33
C LEU A 555 42.31 -0.51 1.50
N PRO A 556 43.36 -1.23 1.94
CA PRO A 556 43.33 -1.94 3.21
C PRO A 556 43.39 -0.93 4.38
N LYS A 557 42.82 -1.32 5.52
CA LYS A 557 42.89 -0.56 6.78
C LYS A 557 44.34 -0.22 7.12
N TYR A 558 44.60 1.03 7.51
CA TYR A 558 45.79 1.39 8.27
C TYR A 558 45.44 1.97 9.64
N ARG A 559 46.29 1.64 10.61
CA ARG A 559 46.19 2.05 12.01
C ARG A 559 46.50 3.54 12.13
N TYR A 560 45.81 4.23 13.04
CA TYR A 560 46.35 5.47 13.59
C TYR A 560 47.60 5.15 14.41
N MET A 561 48.66 5.92 14.18
CA MET A 561 49.83 5.98 15.04
C MET A 561 50.22 7.45 15.12
N ASP A 562 49.86 8.09 16.23
CA ASP A 562 50.07 9.52 16.43
C ASP A 562 51.57 9.82 16.62
N ILE A 563 52.06 10.86 15.96
CA ILE A 563 53.40 11.42 16.19
C ILE A 563 53.23 12.77 16.86
N TYR A 564 53.51 12.80 18.16
CA TYR A 564 53.61 14.04 18.95
C TYR A 564 54.88 14.81 18.61
N ILE A 565 54.76 16.14 18.55
CA ILE A 565 55.89 17.07 18.71
C ILE A 565 55.91 17.52 20.18
N ALA A 566 57.04 17.34 20.86
CA ALA A 566 57.20 17.72 22.26
C ALA A 566 57.85 19.10 22.41
N PRO A 567 57.54 19.83 23.51
CA PRO A 567 58.50 20.65 24.22
C PRO A 567 58.99 19.96 25.50
N SER A 568 60.08 20.47 26.06
CA SER A 568 61.04 19.70 26.87
C SER A 568 60.96 19.86 28.40
N LYS A 569 61.55 18.86 29.09
CA LYS A 569 62.11 18.85 30.47
C LYS A 569 61.18 18.50 31.65
N GLY A 570 61.67 17.58 32.49
CA GLY A 570 61.21 17.40 33.88
C GLY A 570 61.01 15.94 34.33
N ALA A 571 62.04 15.31 34.89
CA ALA A 571 61.90 14.12 35.75
C ALA A 571 61.35 14.54 37.16
N PRO A 572 60.96 13.65 38.10
CA PRO A 572 61.30 12.21 38.17
C PRO A 572 60.24 11.23 38.76
N THR A 573 60.61 9.94 38.72
CA THR A 573 60.34 8.83 39.68
C THR A 573 59.07 8.72 40.55
N SER A 574 58.38 7.59 40.33
CA SER A 574 58.00 6.56 41.33
C SER A 574 56.85 6.74 42.36
N SER A 575 55.90 5.80 42.22
CA SER A 575 55.32 4.94 43.29
C SER A 575 54.03 5.33 44.03
N LYS A 576 53.09 4.35 43.98
CA LYS A 576 52.28 3.77 45.08
C LYS A 576 51.11 4.56 45.73
N VAL A 577 50.06 3.76 46.00
CA VAL A 577 49.10 3.81 47.15
C VAL A 577 47.77 4.59 47.01
N VAL A 578 46.78 4.06 47.74
CA VAL A 578 45.29 4.09 47.66
C VAL A 578 44.80 3.76 49.11
N PRO A 579 43.69 4.29 49.70
CA PRO A 579 42.41 4.65 49.06
C PRO A 579 41.59 5.86 49.63
N ASP A 580 40.40 6.09 49.05
CA ASP A 580 39.09 6.41 49.72
C ASP A 580 38.73 7.83 50.29
N ARG A 581 37.39 8.01 50.38
CA ARG A 581 36.55 8.81 51.31
C ARG A 581 36.24 10.31 51.09
N ASN A 582 34.98 10.52 50.68
CA ASN A 582 33.92 11.25 51.42
C ASN A 582 34.24 12.58 52.15
N ARG A 583 33.53 13.66 51.77
CA ARG A 583 32.54 14.30 52.67
C ARG A 583 31.55 15.26 51.98
N ARG A 584 30.48 15.57 52.71
CA ARG A 584 29.28 16.34 52.29
C ARG A 584 29.37 17.84 52.62
N ALA A 585 28.65 18.62 51.81
CA ALA A 585 27.74 19.74 52.16
C ALA A 585 28.24 20.97 52.97
N ALA A 586 27.87 22.15 52.45
CA ALA A 586 27.46 23.32 53.23
C ALA A 586 26.42 24.14 52.42
N SER A 587 25.63 24.99 53.10
CA SER A 587 24.41 25.60 52.56
C SER A 587 24.08 26.93 53.24
N HIS A 588 23.54 27.93 52.52
CA HIS A 588 22.59 28.98 52.95
C HIS A 588 22.18 29.81 51.69
N GLN A 589 20.91 30.17 51.41
CA GLN A 589 20.01 31.15 52.06
C GLN A 589 20.54 32.61 52.04
N LYS A 590 19.75 33.69 51.85
CA LYS A 590 18.33 33.93 51.42
C LYS A 590 18.13 35.47 51.31
N LEU A 591 17.28 35.99 50.42
CA LEU A 591 16.33 37.13 50.59
C LEU A 591 15.85 37.60 49.18
N ARG A 592 14.57 37.57 48.78
CA ARG A 592 13.35 38.35 49.18
C ARG A 592 13.23 39.76 48.57
N ARG A 593 12.28 39.94 47.65
CA ARG A 593 11.33 41.09 47.62
C ARG A 593 10.06 40.71 46.83
N THR A 594 9.00 41.50 47.00
CA THR A 594 7.58 41.12 46.79
C THR A 594 6.77 42.26 46.17
N ARG A 595 5.84 41.91 45.25
CA ARG A 595 4.57 42.55 44.83
C ARG A 595 4.25 42.02 43.42
N GLY A 596 3.05 41.65 43.00
CA GLY A 596 1.76 41.55 43.70
C GLY A 596 0.66 42.31 42.96
N GLU A 597 -0.25 41.59 42.29
CA GLU A 597 -1.67 41.96 42.08
C GLU A 597 -2.43 40.83 41.34
N ALA A 598 -3.76 40.85 41.46
CA ALA A 598 -4.70 39.87 40.89
C ALA A 598 -6.07 40.55 40.70
N ARG A 599 -7.00 39.87 39.99
CA ARG A 599 -8.36 40.29 39.53
C ARG A 599 -8.36 40.87 38.09
N ASP A 600 -9.44 40.76 37.30
CA ASP A 600 -10.77 40.16 37.55
C ASP A 600 -11.40 39.48 36.30
N ARG A 601 -12.63 38.95 36.44
CA ARG A 601 -13.42 38.20 35.43
C ARG A 601 -14.32 39.08 34.53
N GLN A 602 -14.98 38.41 33.57
CA GLN A 602 -16.10 38.84 32.68
C GLN A 602 -15.71 39.64 31.41
N SER A 603 -16.39 39.55 30.26
CA SER A 603 -17.28 38.51 29.66
C SER A 603 -17.72 38.95 28.23
N VAL A 604 -18.26 38.03 27.41
CA VAL A 604 -19.15 38.27 26.22
C VAL A 604 -18.53 38.62 24.84
N SER A 605 -18.69 37.66 23.92
CA SER A 605 -18.96 37.65 22.45
C SER A 605 -18.32 38.59 21.40
N GLU A 606 -18.42 38.12 20.14
CA GLU A 606 -18.13 38.80 18.85
C GLU A 606 -16.62 38.96 18.52
N ILE A 607 -16.11 38.88 17.29
CA ILE A 607 -16.68 38.85 15.92
C ILE A 607 -15.97 37.77 15.06
N ALA A 608 -16.69 37.16 14.10
CA ALA A 608 -16.09 36.47 12.95
C ALA A 608 -16.54 37.11 11.62
N ALA A 609 -15.60 37.70 10.88
CA ALA A 609 -15.68 38.19 9.48
C ALA A 609 -14.25 38.69 9.11
N SER A 610 -13.72 38.70 7.89
CA SER A 610 -14.17 38.35 6.52
C SER A 610 -12.90 37.88 5.76
N LEU A 611 -12.92 36.98 4.76
CA LEU A 611 -13.35 37.29 3.38
C LEU A 611 -13.62 36.01 2.58
N LYS A 612 -14.82 35.91 2.01
CA LYS A 612 -15.19 35.05 0.87
C LYS A 612 -16.15 35.83 -0.03
N HIS A 613 -15.70 36.21 -1.22
CA HIS A 613 -16.44 36.50 -2.47
C HIS A 613 -15.33 36.64 -3.54
N SER A 614 -15.41 36.14 -4.78
CA SER A 614 -16.52 35.88 -5.71
C SER A 614 -16.13 34.68 -6.63
N ALA A 615 -17.00 34.07 -7.45
CA ALA A 615 -18.45 34.16 -7.61
C ALA A 615 -18.97 32.83 -8.18
N THR A 616 -20.20 32.46 -7.82
CA THR A 616 -20.97 31.41 -8.52
C THR A 616 -22.00 32.10 -9.40
N GLN A 617 -22.02 31.81 -10.70
CA GLN A 617 -23.17 32.14 -11.56
C GLN A 617 -23.27 31.14 -12.72
N ASN A 618 -24.11 30.13 -12.53
CA ASN A 618 -25.26 29.83 -13.41
C ASN A 618 -25.80 28.43 -13.11
N MET A 619 -26.95 28.40 -12.42
CA MET A 619 -27.85 27.25 -12.43
C MET A 619 -28.99 27.49 -13.41
N ALA A 620 -29.54 26.35 -13.85
CA ALA A 620 -30.92 26.12 -14.31
C ALA A 620 -31.13 25.99 -15.82
N SER A 621 -31.21 24.74 -16.30
CA SER A 621 -32.50 24.11 -16.64
C SER A 621 -32.30 22.73 -17.27
N PHE A 622 -32.91 21.68 -16.70
CA PHE A 622 -34.06 20.97 -17.28
C PHE A 622 -34.38 19.71 -16.45
N SER A 623 -35.61 19.21 -16.59
CA SER A 623 -36.11 18.06 -15.83
C SER A 623 -36.77 17.03 -16.74
N ARG A 624 -36.83 15.78 -16.26
CA ARG A 624 -37.58 14.61 -16.79
C ARG A 624 -37.11 14.04 -18.15
N GLY A 625 -36.81 12.75 -18.17
CA GLY A 625 -36.69 11.92 -19.38
C GLY A 625 -36.39 10.46 -19.03
N ARG A 626 -37.10 9.50 -19.65
CA ARG A 626 -36.92 8.04 -19.47
C ARG A 626 -35.99 7.46 -20.55
N LEU A 627 -35.66 6.18 -20.39
CA LEU A 627 -35.12 5.26 -21.41
C LEU A 627 -35.57 5.58 -22.86
N THR A 628 -34.64 5.46 -23.81
CA THR A 628 -34.69 4.43 -24.88
C THR A 628 -33.35 4.26 -25.58
N LEU A 629 -33.09 3.05 -26.09
CA LEU A 629 -32.00 2.74 -27.02
C LEU A 629 -32.36 3.18 -28.46
N PHE A 630 -31.35 3.22 -29.33
CA PHE A 630 -31.31 3.53 -30.78
C PHE A 630 -32.61 3.46 -31.62
N PRO A 631 -32.74 4.41 -32.56
CA PRO A 631 -33.15 4.18 -33.96
C PRO A 631 -32.01 4.61 -34.92
N ASP A 632 -31.52 3.81 -35.86
CA ASP A 632 -32.12 3.24 -37.09
C ASP A 632 -31.79 4.05 -38.36
N LEU A 633 -31.18 3.35 -39.33
CA LEU A 633 -31.18 3.70 -40.76
C LEU A 633 -31.33 2.42 -41.59
N ASN A 634 -32.57 1.96 -41.72
CA ASN A 634 -33.07 1.21 -42.88
C ASN A 634 -33.06 2.15 -44.12
N GLU A 635 -33.16 1.72 -45.39
CA GLU A 635 -33.50 0.42 -45.98
C GLU A 635 -33.05 0.36 -47.45
N SER A 636 -32.81 -0.84 -48.00
CA SER A 636 -33.50 -1.38 -49.20
C SER A 636 -32.87 -2.69 -49.67
N THR A 637 -33.68 -3.57 -50.26
CA THR A 637 -33.34 -4.95 -50.67
C THR A 637 -33.83 -5.25 -52.09
N ARG A 638 -33.41 -6.42 -52.64
CA ARG A 638 -33.81 -7.08 -53.93
C ARG A 638 -32.91 -6.71 -55.13
N GLU A 639 -32.56 -7.60 -56.07
CA GLU A 639 -32.96 -9.01 -56.32
C GLU A 639 -31.93 -9.78 -57.22
N ILE A 640 -31.81 -11.11 -57.01
CA ILE A 640 -31.73 -12.22 -58.03
C ILE A 640 -30.43 -12.64 -58.81
N THR A 641 -30.09 -13.94 -58.69
CA THR A 641 -29.25 -14.88 -59.53
C THR A 641 -27.79 -14.52 -59.91
N GLY A 642 -26.78 -15.39 -59.99
CA GLY A 642 -26.66 -16.86 -60.05
C GLY A 642 -25.41 -17.27 -60.90
N ALA A 643 -24.81 -18.44 -60.61
CA ALA A 643 -23.86 -19.23 -61.43
C ALA A 643 -22.30 -19.03 -61.37
N VAL A 644 -21.65 -19.94 -60.62
CA VAL A 644 -20.66 -20.99 -61.07
C VAL A 644 -19.23 -20.65 -61.61
N ALA A 645 -18.24 -21.33 -60.99
CA ALA A 645 -16.95 -21.88 -61.50
C ALA A 645 -15.58 -21.13 -61.35
N LEU A 646 -14.74 -21.73 -60.48
CA LEU A 646 -13.33 -22.16 -60.65
C LEU A 646 -12.20 -21.18 -61.06
N GLU A 647 -11.14 -21.14 -60.22
CA GLU A 647 -9.77 -20.69 -60.58
C GLU A 647 -9.06 -21.69 -61.53
N PRO A 648 -7.91 -21.33 -62.13
CA PRO A 648 -6.63 -21.53 -61.43
C PRO A 648 -5.53 -20.45 -61.65
N GLN A 649 -4.65 -20.32 -60.65
CA GLN A 649 -3.26 -19.80 -60.71
C GLN A 649 -2.41 -20.55 -61.79
N PRO A 650 -1.27 -20.03 -62.35
CA PRO A 650 -0.13 -19.55 -61.53
C PRO A 650 0.95 -18.59 -62.15
N SER A 651 1.95 -18.29 -61.30
CA SER A 651 3.40 -18.10 -61.59
C SER A 651 3.96 -16.70 -61.83
N ALA A 652 5.28 -16.57 -61.61
CA ALA A 652 5.98 -15.31 -61.31
C ALA A 652 7.23 -15.09 -62.19
N SER A 653 7.71 -13.84 -62.28
CA SER A 653 9.08 -13.52 -62.72
C SER A 653 9.56 -12.15 -62.19
N SER A 654 10.86 -11.88 -62.32
CA SER A 654 11.66 -10.98 -61.46
C SER A 654 11.98 -9.59 -62.01
N PHE A 655 12.19 -8.64 -61.08
CA PHE A 655 13.13 -7.49 -61.11
C PHE A 655 13.75 -7.01 -62.44
N ALA A 656 13.62 -5.70 -62.74
CA ALA A 656 14.70 -4.68 -62.73
C ALA A 656 14.18 -3.33 -63.32
N PRO A 657 14.96 -2.24 -63.39
CA PRO A 657 15.42 -1.43 -62.25
C PRO A 657 15.08 0.07 -62.42
N LEU A 658 14.74 0.80 -61.35
CA LEU A 658 14.52 2.25 -61.41
C LEU A 658 15.74 3.05 -60.92
N LYS A 659 16.25 3.90 -61.82
CA LYS A 659 17.41 4.78 -61.61
C LYS A 659 17.06 5.92 -60.65
N PHE A 660 18.03 6.31 -59.81
CA PHE A 660 17.97 7.50 -58.96
C PHE A 660 18.01 8.81 -59.76
N PRO A 661 17.10 9.75 -59.51
CA PRO A 661 17.38 11.17 -59.52
C PRO A 661 17.66 11.66 -58.09
N MET A 662 18.66 12.53 -57.90
CA MET A 662 18.77 13.29 -56.64
C MET A 662 17.51 14.13 -56.45
N ARG A 663 16.93 14.13 -55.25
CA ARG A 663 15.74 14.91 -54.90
C ARG A 663 15.90 15.71 -53.61
N SER A 664 15.05 16.71 -53.52
CA SER A 664 15.13 17.96 -52.75
C SER A 664 14.75 17.83 -51.28
N VAL A 665 14.86 18.97 -50.57
CA VAL A 665 14.53 19.16 -49.14
C VAL A 665 13.13 18.66 -48.76
N GLU A 666 12.19 18.62 -49.70
CA GLU A 666 10.81 18.15 -49.51
C GLU A 666 10.70 16.73 -48.93
N GLN A 667 11.65 15.82 -49.24
CA GLN A 667 11.63 14.47 -48.66
C GLN A 667 11.89 14.42 -47.15
N LYS A 668 12.43 15.50 -46.53
CA LYS A 668 12.72 15.52 -45.09
C LYS A 668 11.48 15.69 -44.21
N MET A 669 10.44 16.34 -44.72
CA MET A 669 9.19 16.57 -43.97
C MET A 669 8.22 15.40 -44.11
N ALA A 670 8.20 14.74 -45.27
CA ALA A 670 7.36 13.56 -45.52
C ALA A 670 7.60 12.44 -44.49
N VAL A 671 8.84 11.98 -44.33
CA VAL A 671 9.18 10.82 -43.46
C VAL A 671 8.77 10.99 -42.00
N GLN A 672 8.75 12.23 -41.48
CA GLN A 672 8.30 12.49 -40.10
C GLN A 672 6.76 12.48 -40.01
N SER A 673 6.09 13.14 -40.96
CA SER A 673 4.62 13.13 -41.10
C SER A 673 4.07 11.71 -41.32
N ASP A 674 4.75 10.89 -42.12
CA ASP A 674 4.37 9.51 -42.42
C ASP A 674 4.53 8.61 -41.18
N VAL A 675 5.57 8.82 -40.36
CA VAL A 675 5.73 8.11 -39.08
C VAL A 675 4.62 8.49 -38.08
N GLU A 676 4.23 9.75 -38.01
CA GLU A 676 3.16 10.22 -37.11
C GLU A 676 1.77 9.74 -37.58
N THR A 677 1.50 9.79 -38.89
CA THR A 677 0.28 9.25 -39.50
C THR A 677 0.19 7.73 -39.27
N ASN A 678 1.27 6.99 -39.52
CA ASN A 678 1.29 5.54 -39.28
C ASN A 678 1.20 5.19 -37.79
N GLN A 679 1.70 6.03 -36.87
CA GLN A 679 1.47 5.83 -35.42
C GLN A 679 0.00 6.04 -35.03
N TYR A 680 -0.71 6.99 -35.66
CA TYR A 680 -2.15 7.18 -35.45
C TYR A 680 -2.95 5.96 -35.96
N THR A 681 -2.65 5.48 -37.17
CA THR A 681 -3.22 4.25 -37.73
C THR A 681 -2.97 3.04 -36.82
N LEU A 682 -1.75 2.90 -36.28
CA LEU A 682 -1.39 1.81 -35.38
C LEU A 682 -2.20 1.83 -34.08
N LYS A 683 -2.48 3.02 -33.52
CA LYS A 683 -3.32 3.20 -32.34
C LYS A 683 -4.78 2.82 -32.64
N SER A 684 -5.33 3.30 -33.75
CA SER A 684 -6.69 2.98 -34.19
C SER A 684 -6.88 1.46 -34.44
N CYS A 685 -5.88 0.79 -35.01
CA CYS A 685 -5.88 -0.67 -35.17
C CYS A 685 -5.94 -1.40 -33.82
N VAL A 686 -5.19 -0.96 -32.81
CA VAL A 686 -5.22 -1.58 -31.46
C VAL A 686 -6.59 -1.40 -30.80
N GLU A 687 -7.15 -0.19 -30.83
CA GLU A 687 -8.48 0.09 -30.28
C GLU A 687 -9.56 -0.76 -30.97
N THR A 688 -9.49 -0.88 -32.30
CA THR A 688 -10.41 -1.71 -33.11
C THR A 688 -10.25 -3.21 -32.82
N MET A 689 -9.01 -3.73 -32.72
CA MET A 689 -8.77 -5.13 -32.35
C MET A 689 -9.31 -5.44 -30.95
N THR A 690 -9.15 -4.54 -29.98
CA THR A 690 -9.72 -4.70 -28.63
C THR A 690 -11.24 -4.73 -28.66
N ALA A 691 -11.88 -3.85 -29.43
CA ALA A 691 -13.34 -3.84 -29.58
C ALA A 691 -13.87 -5.14 -30.23
N VAL A 692 -13.24 -5.60 -31.31
CA VAL A 692 -13.60 -6.86 -32.01
C VAL A 692 -13.38 -8.08 -31.11
N THR A 693 -12.27 -8.13 -30.38
CA THR A 693 -11.97 -9.22 -29.42
C THR A 693 -13.01 -9.27 -28.31
N ASN A 694 -13.37 -8.12 -27.73
CA ASN A 694 -14.41 -8.03 -26.69
C ASN A 694 -15.82 -8.31 -27.22
N LEU A 695 -16.09 -8.10 -28.52
CA LEU A 695 -17.34 -8.48 -29.15
C LEU A 695 -17.41 -10.00 -29.40
N SER A 696 -16.34 -10.58 -29.95
CA SER A 696 -16.18 -12.03 -30.18
C SER A 696 -16.33 -12.82 -28.87
N HIS A 697 -15.69 -12.36 -27.78
CA HIS A 697 -15.82 -13.00 -26.45
C HIS A 697 -17.23 -12.92 -25.83
N ARG A 698 -18.09 -11.98 -26.25
CA ARG A 698 -19.47 -11.86 -25.72
C ARG A 698 -20.49 -12.69 -26.48
N LEU A 699 -20.15 -13.17 -27.68
CA LEU A 699 -21.00 -14.02 -28.50
C LEU A 699 -20.66 -15.49 -28.24
N GLN A 700 -21.50 -16.18 -27.46
CA GLN A 700 -21.34 -17.62 -27.25
C GLN A 700 -21.64 -18.39 -28.55
N SER A 701 -20.88 -19.46 -28.78
CA SER A 701 -20.73 -20.19 -30.05
C SER A 701 -22.04 -20.52 -30.77
N GLY A 702 -22.18 -20.14 -32.06
CA GLY A 702 -23.29 -20.62 -32.89
C GLY A 702 -23.39 -20.18 -34.36
N THR A 703 -22.77 -19.07 -34.79
CA THR A 703 -23.03 -18.49 -36.13
C THR A 703 -21.78 -18.11 -36.92
N ASN A 704 -21.94 -18.03 -38.27
CA ASN A 704 -20.91 -17.60 -39.23
C ASN A 704 -20.27 -16.24 -38.90
N GLU A 705 -20.99 -15.38 -38.17
CA GLU A 705 -20.56 -14.04 -37.77
C GLU A 705 -19.31 -14.09 -36.86
N VAL A 706 -19.20 -15.08 -35.98
CA VAL A 706 -18.01 -15.26 -35.12
C VAL A 706 -16.79 -15.67 -35.95
N GLN A 707 -16.98 -16.49 -36.99
CA GLN A 707 -15.91 -16.82 -37.94
C GLN A 707 -15.50 -15.58 -38.77
N GLN A 708 -16.46 -14.76 -39.20
CA GLN A 708 -16.20 -13.53 -39.95
C GLN A 708 -15.48 -12.48 -39.10
N LEU A 709 -15.86 -12.29 -37.83
CA LEU A 709 -15.17 -11.42 -36.86
C LEU A 709 -13.74 -11.92 -36.59
N ASN A 710 -13.52 -13.22 -36.44
CA ASN A 710 -12.18 -13.78 -36.24
C ASN A 710 -11.30 -13.64 -37.51
N ALA A 711 -11.88 -13.73 -38.71
CA ALA A 711 -11.16 -13.44 -39.96
C ALA A 711 -10.79 -11.95 -40.09
N GLN A 712 -11.68 -11.04 -39.71
CA GLN A 712 -11.39 -9.60 -39.64
C GLN A 712 -10.30 -9.29 -38.60
N LEU A 713 -10.32 -9.96 -37.45
CA LEU A 713 -9.28 -9.84 -36.43
C LEU A 713 -7.90 -10.30 -36.94
N ALA A 714 -7.83 -11.39 -37.71
CA ALA A 714 -6.60 -11.86 -38.32
C ALA A 714 -6.03 -10.87 -39.37
N LEU A 715 -6.90 -10.25 -40.18
CA LEU A 715 -6.49 -9.19 -41.13
C LEU A 715 -5.95 -7.96 -40.40
N LEU A 716 -6.63 -7.49 -39.35
CA LEU A 716 -6.15 -6.37 -38.51
C LEU A 716 -4.80 -6.68 -37.85
N GLN A 717 -4.59 -7.91 -37.38
CA GLN A 717 -3.31 -8.35 -36.82
C GLN A 717 -2.18 -8.35 -37.87
N HIS A 718 -2.48 -8.70 -39.13
CA HIS A 718 -1.52 -8.62 -40.23
C HIS A 718 -1.15 -7.16 -40.55
N MET A 719 -2.16 -6.29 -40.75
CA MET A 719 -1.95 -4.86 -41.01
C MET A 719 -1.16 -4.17 -39.89
N TYR A 720 -1.45 -4.51 -38.63
CA TYR A 720 -0.70 -4.01 -37.47
C TYR A 720 0.79 -4.43 -37.51
N LYS A 721 1.08 -5.66 -37.95
CA LYS A 721 2.44 -6.19 -38.06
C LYS A 721 3.21 -5.49 -39.19
N ASP A 722 2.57 -5.25 -40.33
CA ASP A 722 3.18 -4.59 -41.49
C ASP A 722 3.46 -3.11 -41.19
N ALA A 723 2.47 -2.36 -40.68
CA ALA A 723 2.66 -0.97 -40.28
C ALA A 723 3.74 -0.80 -39.21
N ARG A 724 3.87 -1.77 -38.27
CA ARG A 724 4.95 -1.79 -37.27
C ARG A 724 6.32 -2.04 -37.90
N ALA A 725 6.41 -2.87 -38.95
CA ALA A 725 7.65 -3.09 -39.69
C ALA A 725 8.05 -1.85 -40.49
N GLU A 726 7.11 -1.21 -41.17
CA GLU A 726 7.33 0.02 -41.95
C GLU A 726 7.80 1.18 -41.06
N ILE A 727 7.16 1.41 -39.91
CA ILE A 727 7.63 2.39 -38.91
C ILE A 727 9.06 2.08 -38.43
N CYS A 728 9.48 0.81 -38.40
CA CYS A 728 10.84 0.41 -38.02
C CYS A 728 11.86 0.78 -39.11
N VAL A 729 11.51 0.59 -40.38
CA VAL A 729 12.32 1.00 -41.54
C VAL A 729 12.44 2.52 -41.58
N LEU A 730 11.32 3.26 -41.55
CA LEU A 730 11.29 4.73 -41.58
C LEU A 730 12.09 5.36 -40.42
N LYS A 731 12.01 4.79 -39.21
CA LYS A 731 12.84 5.24 -38.07
C LYS A 731 14.34 4.98 -38.27
N THR A 732 14.70 3.93 -39.00
CA THR A 732 16.09 3.60 -39.33
C THR A 732 16.64 4.57 -40.38
N GLU A 733 15.87 4.86 -41.43
CA GLU A 733 16.21 5.84 -42.47
C GLU A 733 16.31 7.26 -41.88
N ASN A 734 15.36 7.69 -41.05
CA ASN A 734 15.39 8.98 -40.34
C ASN A 734 16.64 9.10 -39.44
N LYS A 735 17.04 8.01 -38.76
CA LYS A 735 18.30 7.95 -37.97
C LYS A 735 19.55 8.04 -38.85
N GLU A 736 19.55 7.47 -40.05
CA GLU A 736 20.67 7.58 -40.99
C GLU A 736 20.75 8.95 -41.65
N LEU A 737 19.61 9.57 -41.99
CA LEU A 737 19.52 10.96 -42.45
C LEU A 737 20.05 11.93 -41.39
N LYS A 738 19.69 11.74 -40.11
CA LYS A 738 20.25 12.51 -38.97
C LYS A 738 21.76 12.30 -38.80
N ARG A 739 22.29 11.10 -39.07
CA ARG A 739 23.74 10.87 -39.13
C ARG A 739 24.41 11.61 -40.29
N LYS A 740 23.86 11.52 -41.51
CA LYS A 740 24.39 12.20 -42.71
C LYS A 740 24.37 13.73 -42.56
N ALA A 741 23.32 14.29 -41.97
CA ALA A 741 23.25 15.71 -41.64
C ALA A 741 24.28 16.14 -40.57
N THR A 742 24.46 15.35 -39.51
CA THR A 742 25.51 15.58 -38.50
C THR A 742 26.92 15.55 -39.11
N VAL A 743 27.16 14.72 -40.12
CA VAL A 743 28.43 14.70 -40.87
C VAL A 743 28.57 15.96 -41.74
N MET A 744 27.55 16.36 -42.49
CA MET A 744 27.62 17.60 -43.30
C MET A 744 27.80 18.86 -42.45
N PHE A 745 27.23 18.93 -41.24
CA PHE A 745 27.45 20.03 -40.30
C PHE A 745 28.95 20.17 -39.91
N ARG A 746 29.67 19.05 -39.77
CA ARG A 746 31.12 19.06 -39.47
C ARG A 746 31.99 19.57 -40.63
N PHE A 747 31.45 19.66 -41.84
CA PHE A 747 32.11 20.22 -43.02
C PHE A 747 31.56 21.60 -43.42
N GLY A 748 30.91 22.32 -42.50
CA GLY A 748 30.44 23.70 -42.69
C GLY A 748 29.04 23.84 -43.29
N GLY A 749 28.28 22.74 -43.45
CA GLY A 749 26.85 22.81 -43.76
C GLY A 749 26.00 23.28 -42.56
N PRO A 750 24.76 23.75 -42.76
CA PRO A 750 23.88 24.16 -41.67
C PRO A 750 23.43 22.97 -40.79
N PRO A 751 23.18 23.18 -39.47
CA PRO A 751 22.74 22.12 -38.57
C PRO A 751 21.32 21.64 -38.91
N TYR A 752 20.99 20.40 -38.49
CA TYR A 752 19.71 19.75 -38.79
C TYR A 752 18.50 20.61 -38.36
N ALA A 753 18.56 21.26 -37.19
CA ALA A 753 17.49 22.11 -36.66
C ALA A 753 17.22 23.37 -37.51
N THR A 754 18.24 23.99 -38.11
CA THR A 754 18.04 25.18 -38.98
C THR A 754 17.36 24.84 -40.31
N VAL A 755 17.21 23.56 -40.66
CA VAL A 755 16.40 23.13 -41.81
C VAL A 755 14.92 23.04 -41.45
N GLU A 756 14.57 22.83 -40.17
CA GLU A 756 13.17 22.86 -39.70
C GLU A 756 12.63 24.30 -39.66
N GLU A 757 13.44 25.29 -39.24
CA GLU A 757 13.00 26.69 -39.13
C GLU A 757 12.90 27.46 -40.46
N GLN A 758 13.57 27.02 -41.54
CA GLN A 758 13.50 27.70 -42.85
C GLN A 758 12.42 27.17 -43.81
N GLY A 759 11.64 26.16 -43.39
CA GLY A 759 10.54 25.59 -44.18
C GLY A 759 9.16 26.20 -43.92
N GLY A 760 9.05 27.20 -43.03
CA GLY A 760 7.78 27.79 -42.58
C GLY A 760 7.10 28.70 -43.60
N VAL A 761 6.59 28.14 -44.71
CA VAL A 761 5.76 28.86 -45.69
C VAL A 761 4.33 28.30 -45.67
N ASN A 762 3.38 29.21 -45.46
CA ASN A 762 1.91 29.03 -45.47
C ASN A 762 1.37 27.89 -46.37
N VAL A 763 0.77 26.86 -45.76
CA VAL A 763 -0.36 26.12 -46.35
C VAL A 763 -1.34 25.70 -45.24
N LEU A 764 -2.36 26.52 -44.97
CA LEU A 764 -3.77 26.13 -44.69
C LEU A 764 -4.63 27.32 -44.18
N SER A 765 -4.86 28.29 -45.05
CA SER A 765 -6.03 29.18 -44.97
C SER A 765 -6.40 29.62 -46.39
N GLY A 766 -7.30 28.87 -47.04
CA GLY A 766 -7.48 28.99 -48.49
C GLY A 766 -8.56 28.12 -49.14
N LEU A 767 -9.67 27.87 -48.46
CA LEU A 767 -10.94 27.56 -49.15
C LEU A 767 -11.87 28.75 -48.93
N GLY A 768 -11.85 29.67 -49.88
CA GLY A 768 -12.81 30.77 -49.95
C GLY A 768 -13.89 30.46 -50.97
N ASN A 769 -15.15 30.63 -50.60
CA ASN A 769 -16.19 31.05 -51.51
C ASN A 769 -16.85 32.31 -50.91
N THR A 770 -16.71 33.42 -51.64
CA THR A 770 -17.70 34.50 -51.83
C THR A 770 -18.71 34.76 -50.69
N GLU A 771 -18.79 35.94 -50.07
CA GLU A 771 -19.17 37.22 -50.70
C GLU A 771 -18.82 38.48 -49.86
N ALA A 772 -18.81 39.64 -50.54
CA ALA A 772 -19.11 41.00 -50.09
C ALA A 772 -18.47 41.62 -48.81
N ALA A 773 -17.80 42.76 -49.03
CA ALA A 773 -17.41 43.78 -48.04
C ALA A 773 -18.63 44.71 -47.68
N PRO A 774 -18.56 45.84 -46.90
CA PRO A 774 -17.34 46.54 -46.46
C PRO A 774 -17.32 47.35 -45.11
N SER A 775 -16.10 47.80 -44.76
CA SER A 775 -15.74 49.16 -44.29
C SER A 775 -15.72 49.58 -42.79
N ARG A 776 -14.64 50.33 -42.47
CA ARG A 776 -14.48 51.42 -41.44
C ARG A 776 -14.51 51.00 -39.95
N ALA A 777 -13.74 51.61 -39.03
CA ALA A 777 -12.64 52.60 -39.07
C ALA A 777 -11.80 52.44 -37.77
N ALA A 778 -10.45 52.51 -37.79
CA ALA A 778 -9.59 53.67 -37.47
C ALA A 778 -9.34 53.97 -35.96
N GLN A 779 -8.22 54.67 -35.68
CA GLN A 779 -7.63 55.07 -34.37
C GLN A 779 -6.92 53.92 -33.61
N ASP A 780 -5.59 53.85 -33.43
CA ASP A 780 -4.45 54.81 -33.32
C ASP A 780 -4.11 55.31 -31.90
N GLY A 781 -2.80 55.30 -31.58
CA GLY A 781 -2.15 56.09 -30.52
C GLY A 781 -2.14 55.52 -29.08
N GLY A 782 -0.96 55.44 -28.45
CA GLY A 782 -0.92 55.28 -26.97
C GLY A 782 0.39 54.81 -26.31
N LYS A 783 1.49 55.56 -26.41
CA LYS A 783 2.79 55.25 -25.76
C LYS A 783 2.77 55.19 -24.20
N LYS A 784 3.66 54.32 -23.67
CA LYS A 784 4.59 54.49 -22.52
C LYS A 784 4.21 54.12 -21.06
N LYS A 785 5.19 53.42 -20.46
CA LYS A 785 5.68 53.38 -19.05
C LYS A 785 5.06 52.38 -18.03
N ARG A 786 5.96 51.52 -17.53
CA ARG A 786 6.02 50.82 -16.21
C ARG A 786 5.80 51.79 -15.02
N PRO A 787 5.53 51.34 -13.75
CA PRO A 787 5.98 50.05 -13.16
C PRO A 787 5.07 49.31 -12.14
N ALA A 788 5.61 48.17 -11.68
CA ALA A 788 5.50 47.54 -10.34
C ALA A 788 4.28 46.67 -9.95
N ALA A 789 4.63 45.44 -9.53
CA ALA A 789 4.05 44.59 -8.48
C ALA A 789 2.52 44.38 -8.38
N GLU A 790 2.07 43.16 -8.72
CA GLU A 790 1.75 42.11 -7.73
C GLU A 790 2.10 40.73 -8.31
#